data_AF-A0A482VGI0-F1
#
_entry.id   AF-A0A482VGI0-F1
#
_cell.length_a   1.000
_cell.length_b   1.000
_cell.length_c   1.000
_cell.angle_alpha   90.00
_cell.angle_beta   90.00
_cell.angle_gamma   90.00
#
_symmetry.space_group_name_H-M   'P 1'
#
loop_
_entity.id
_entity.type
_entity.pdbx_description
1 polymer ?
#
loop_
_entity_poly.entity_id
_entity_poly.type
_entity_poly.pdbx_seq_one_letter_code
_entity_poly.pdbx_strand_id
1 'polypeptide(L)'
;MACENVLKTMRKGRETLLTLLEAFVYDPLIDWTVGGEVLAGTSFGGISTSSSRQSKKDLEKEVTLSMFNVRCTEIKVEWNENKDDILKNIPILFANFSVWRDIHKKITETEDYLQDLHQQMALVKEAEAHGANKHSLYNLPSRYEIYCKTQEAMKTAKKDIDKIMNEAENHIASYLEALKLLESPQFARWVADLKVPGNDMNIFDLVKEFLHNAGKNDVITQCEQSESDVEQLSKLQNLSIRRCLQLLQEYNAILTQCPKSYIENHRMNLFLKWSKFMLDTKTVESCDVVYEKFRLFLDLSNAKHTLQFSYSLEAFYKETIAQVNKLYEDLTKIRSQESSVTLEKLYTNARLGVSTFLNCEKGATSAFEFVIANDLVLLNKNFLTLETAASRSGDMLIKLTSRDGDWFLDELVLNSTRVVEMINNLPLKQDGEDERFLKIINGIKNANNIYKGLHELHFNFHTIILPESMKKIQSEESTVIQMITDLGNLIGELGTTIPEMIAQLEKILSCLFMQMDINPSYELVLERVATIRIKFQSLVQTQSDVLSSGKMLLMGFNGLFDKLSQEMHNLVNTLGNLDIPISWRKLDQVKEAKSIAAHIFNPKVHEILEDIFLLKRLQAISEFFGLTLEMCQSFKGNKHIVFSDEQLVKPVRQFIADFISKQLLGITTEAVAYTVCFLLQNLSLDVTHEIEHKDIGAESKVPLDELCHKAWNYLLKQGVFTQNLVSQASGFSTNLKNAWEKIQEPKKIELKLA
;
A
#
# COMPACT_ATOMS: atom_id res chain seq x y z
N MET A 1 -95.86 -26.94 95.68
CA MET A 1 -94.99 -27.76 94.79
C MET A 1 -94.04 -26.92 93.92
N ALA A 2 -94.47 -25.99 93.05
CA ALA A 2 -93.52 -25.22 92.20
C ALA A 2 -92.73 -24.11 92.95
N CYS A 3 -93.40 -23.22 93.71
CA CYS A 3 -92.72 -22.15 94.48
C CYS A 3 -91.74 -22.69 95.55
N GLU A 4 -92.07 -23.84 96.12
CA GLU A 4 -91.25 -24.49 97.14
C GLU A 4 -89.94 -25.05 96.54
N ASN A 5 -89.97 -25.51 95.29
CA ASN A 5 -88.77 -25.90 94.55
C ASN A 5 -87.91 -24.69 94.18
N VAL A 6 -88.50 -23.55 93.78
CA VAL A 6 -87.75 -22.31 93.49
C VAL A 6 -87.03 -21.80 94.74
N LEU A 7 -87.72 -21.77 95.89
CA LEU A 7 -87.10 -21.36 97.16
C LEU A 7 -86.03 -22.34 97.64
N LYS A 8 -86.19 -23.65 97.40
CA LYS A 8 -85.12 -24.64 97.67
C LYS A 8 -83.90 -24.41 96.79
N THR A 9 -84.08 -24.12 95.50
CA THR A 9 -82.96 -23.82 94.58
C THR A 9 -82.27 -22.51 94.92
N MET A 10 -83.02 -21.44 95.22
CA MET A 10 -82.45 -20.15 95.66
C MET A 10 -81.77 -20.24 97.02
N ARG A 11 -82.29 -21.04 97.96
CA ARG A 11 -81.59 -21.32 99.23
C ARG A 11 -80.31 -22.12 99.04
N LYS A 12 -80.30 -23.08 98.09
CA LYS A 12 -79.10 -23.88 97.77
C LYS A 12 -78.02 -23.04 97.05
N GLY A 13 -78.42 -21.99 96.32
CA GLY A 13 -77.53 -21.03 95.65
C GLY A 13 -77.41 -19.65 96.33
N ARG A 14 -77.75 -19.54 97.62
CA ARG A 14 -77.80 -18.25 98.35
C ARG A 14 -76.47 -17.51 98.33
N GLU A 15 -75.38 -18.22 98.55
CA GLU A 15 -74.06 -17.59 98.63
C GLU A 15 -73.69 -16.93 97.30
N THR A 16 -73.95 -17.59 96.18
CA THR A 16 -73.66 -17.05 94.84
C THR A 16 -74.41 -15.75 94.56
N LEU A 17 -75.65 -15.62 95.03
CA LEU A 17 -76.44 -14.40 94.85
C LEU A 17 -75.98 -13.25 95.75
N LEU A 18 -75.56 -13.54 96.98
CA LEU A 18 -75.05 -12.53 97.91
C LEU A 18 -73.68 -12.00 97.46
N THR A 19 -72.81 -12.87 96.95
CA THR A 19 -71.52 -12.46 96.39
C THR A 19 -71.70 -11.56 95.16
N LEU A 20 -72.72 -11.80 94.34
CA LEU A 20 -73.06 -10.91 93.22
C LEU A 20 -73.58 -9.55 93.70
N LEU A 21 -74.33 -9.52 94.80
CA LEU A 21 -74.86 -8.28 95.35
C LEU A 21 -73.76 -7.41 95.98
N GLU A 22 -72.79 -8.02 96.68
CA GLU A 22 -71.62 -7.31 97.20
C GLU A 22 -70.81 -6.67 96.06
N ALA A 23 -70.67 -7.36 94.93
CA ALA A 23 -69.99 -6.79 93.76
C ALA A 23 -70.68 -5.50 93.25
N PHE A 24 -72.01 -5.42 93.30
CA PHE A 24 -72.73 -4.20 92.90
C PHE A 24 -72.62 -3.05 93.90
N VAL A 25 -72.53 -3.33 95.22
CA VAL A 25 -72.36 -2.28 96.24
C VAL A 25 -71.00 -1.60 96.11
N TYR A 26 -69.99 -2.34 95.68
CA TYR A 26 -68.62 -1.83 95.53
C TYR A 26 -68.27 -1.43 94.09
N ASP A 27 -69.23 -1.40 93.16
CA ASP A 27 -68.99 -0.91 91.80
C ASP A 27 -69.01 0.63 91.76
N PRO A 28 -67.87 1.30 91.51
CA PRO A 28 -67.79 2.76 91.47
C PRO A 28 -68.50 3.39 90.26
N LEU A 29 -68.95 2.60 89.29
CA LEU A 29 -69.75 3.06 88.15
C LEU A 29 -71.24 3.13 88.48
N ILE A 30 -71.66 2.63 89.64
CA ILE A 30 -73.02 2.74 90.15
C ILE A 30 -73.10 3.98 91.02
N ASP A 31 -73.69 5.04 90.47
CA ASP A 31 -73.93 6.28 91.21
C ASP A 31 -75.09 6.08 92.19
N TRP A 32 -74.73 6.00 93.47
CA TRP A 32 -75.67 5.89 94.59
C TRP A 32 -76.15 7.28 95.09
N THR A 33 -75.67 8.39 94.50
CA THR A 33 -75.88 9.75 95.02
C THR A 33 -76.64 10.67 94.06
N VAL A 34 -77.96 10.48 93.97
CA VAL A 34 -78.88 11.44 93.34
C VAL A 34 -79.16 12.61 94.29
N GLY A 35 -78.52 13.76 94.05
CA GLY A 35 -79.01 15.11 94.40
C GLY A 35 -78.86 15.62 95.85
N GLY A 36 -78.41 16.87 95.98
CA GLY A 36 -78.81 17.76 97.08
C GLY A 36 -77.75 18.10 98.12
N GLU A 37 -77.45 19.40 98.20
CA GLU A 37 -76.66 20.10 99.21
C GLU A 37 -76.95 19.70 100.67
N VAL A 38 -75.90 19.32 101.42
CA VAL A 38 -75.70 19.55 102.87
C VAL A 38 -74.17 19.41 103.09
N LEU A 39 -73.33 20.41 103.37
CA LEU A 39 -73.31 21.52 104.35
C LEU A 39 -72.90 21.08 105.78
N ALA A 40 -71.66 21.41 106.17
CA ALA A 40 -71.22 21.66 107.55
C ALA A 40 -69.80 22.27 107.49
N GLY A 41 -69.42 23.40 108.08
CA GLY A 41 -70.03 24.43 108.93
C GLY A 41 -68.87 25.39 109.27
N THR A 42 -69.01 26.71 109.27
CA THR A 42 -69.36 27.47 110.49
C THR A 42 -69.54 28.97 110.17
N SER A 43 -70.59 29.51 110.77
CA SER A 43 -71.16 30.88 110.86
C SER A 43 -70.15 32.04 111.05
N PHE A 44 -70.38 33.29 110.60
CA PHE A 44 -71.26 34.28 111.24
C PHE A 44 -71.39 35.57 110.37
N GLY A 45 -72.58 36.18 110.27
CA GLY A 45 -72.89 37.37 109.43
C GLY A 45 -72.35 38.72 109.95
N GLY A 46 -72.51 39.86 109.29
CA GLY A 46 -73.14 40.22 108.01
C GLY A 46 -72.96 41.73 107.70
N ILE A 47 -73.51 42.13 106.53
CA ILE A 47 -74.01 43.47 106.11
C ILE A 47 -73.03 44.51 105.47
N SER A 48 -73.08 44.50 104.12
CA SER A 48 -73.15 45.56 103.06
C SER A 48 -72.21 46.78 102.91
N THR A 49 -71.53 46.80 101.74
CA THR A 49 -71.31 47.88 100.71
C THR A 49 -70.43 49.12 101.00
N SER A 50 -69.70 49.75 100.05
CA SER A 50 -68.94 49.40 98.83
C SER A 50 -68.42 50.70 98.15
N SER A 51 -67.12 51.06 98.22
CA SER A 51 -66.51 52.11 97.33
C SER A 51 -64.97 52.27 97.46
N SER A 52 -64.20 51.18 97.43
CA SER A 52 -62.72 51.23 97.27
C SER A 52 -62.31 50.36 96.09
N ARG A 53 -62.76 50.73 94.87
CA ARG A 53 -62.71 49.81 93.71
C ARG A 53 -61.50 49.98 92.78
N GLN A 54 -60.77 51.11 92.82
CA GLN A 54 -59.64 51.34 91.89
C GLN A 54 -58.28 50.90 92.49
N SER A 55 -57.88 51.44 93.65
CA SER A 55 -56.64 51.05 94.37
C SER A 55 -56.65 49.57 94.79
N LYS A 56 -57.84 49.01 95.02
CA LYS A 56 -58.03 47.60 95.35
C LYS A 56 -57.76 46.69 94.15
N LYS A 57 -58.04 47.13 92.91
CA LYS A 57 -57.80 46.30 91.71
C LYS A 57 -56.32 46.14 91.37
N ASP A 58 -55.50 47.18 91.53
CA ASP A 58 -54.05 47.07 91.30
C ASP A 58 -53.36 46.29 92.42
N LEU A 59 -53.78 46.50 93.68
CA LEU A 59 -53.32 45.71 94.81
C LEU A 59 -53.76 44.24 94.70
N GLU A 60 -55.01 43.97 94.31
CA GLU A 60 -55.49 42.60 94.05
C GLU A 60 -54.71 41.98 92.88
N LYS A 61 -54.38 42.73 91.83
CA LYS A 61 -53.57 42.24 90.72
C LYS A 61 -52.14 41.89 91.17
N GLU A 62 -51.50 42.74 91.97
CA GLU A 62 -50.14 42.52 92.50
C GLU A 62 -50.10 41.35 93.48
N VAL A 63 -51.07 41.27 94.40
CA VAL A 63 -51.21 40.14 95.33
C VAL A 63 -51.51 38.85 94.57
N THR A 64 -52.38 38.88 93.55
CA THR A 64 -52.68 37.69 92.74
C THR A 64 -51.46 37.26 91.94
N LEU A 65 -50.69 38.20 91.37
CA LEU A 65 -49.43 37.87 90.68
C LEU A 65 -48.39 37.31 91.65
N SER A 66 -48.27 37.88 92.85
CA SER A 66 -47.36 37.40 93.90
C SER A 66 -47.75 36.00 94.37
N MET A 67 -49.04 35.77 94.67
CA MET A 67 -49.57 34.48 95.11
C MET A 67 -49.52 33.43 93.98
N PHE A 68 -49.72 33.84 92.73
CA PHE A 68 -49.46 32.99 91.56
C PHE A 68 -47.98 32.64 91.44
N ASN A 69 -47.08 33.60 91.67
CA ASN A 69 -45.64 33.34 91.62
C ASN A 69 -45.21 32.38 92.74
N VAL A 70 -45.77 32.53 93.96
CA VAL A 70 -45.60 31.58 95.06
C VAL A 70 -46.10 30.19 94.65
N ARG A 71 -47.31 30.09 94.06
CA ARG A 71 -47.81 28.81 93.56
C ARG A 71 -46.95 28.22 92.44
N CYS A 72 -46.47 29.03 91.51
CA CYS A 72 -45.51 28.60 90.50
C CYS A 72 -44.22 28.08 91.14
N THR A 73 -43.71 28.71 92.20
CA THR A 73 -42.51 28.24 92.91
C THR A 73 -42.73 26.96 93.71
N GLU A 74 -43.90 26.80 94.35
CA GLU A 74 -44.27 25.56 95.05
C GLU A 74 -44.40 24.39 94.07
N ILE A 75 -45.14 24.61 92.97
CA ILE A 75 -45.40 23.59 91.94
C ILE A 75 -44.13 23.28 91.12
N LYS A 76 -43.19 24.25 91.00
CA LYS A 76 -41.94 24.08 90.25
C LYS A 76 -41.08 22.93 90.77
N VAL A 77 -41.10 22.65 92.08
CA VAL A 77 -40.32 21.53 92.64
C VAL A 77 -40.89 20.20 92.13
N GLU A 78 -42.19 19.97 92.28
CA GLU A 78 -42.86 18.74 91.80
C GLU A 78 -42.74 18.57 90.27
N TRP A 79 -42.82 19.65 89.50
CA TRP A 79 -42.61 19.58 88.04
C TRP A 79 -41.16 19.31 87.65
N ASN A 80 -40.18 19.81 88.43
CA ASN A 80 -38.78 19.47 88.21
C ASN A 80 -38.51 18.02 88.59
N GLU A 81 -39.09 17.51 89.67
CA GLU A 81 -39.00 16.09 90.05
C GLU A 81 -39.60 15.20 88.97
N ASN A 82 -40.80 15.52 88.47
CA ASN A 82 -41.42 14.79 87.35
C ASN A 82 -40.58 14.89 86.07
N LYS A 83 -40.01 16.05 85.77
CA LYS A 83 -39.08 16.23 84.64
C LYS A 83 -37.85 15.34 84.81
N ASP A 84 -37.25 15.32 85.99
CA ASP A 84 -36.05 14.54 86.28
C ASP A 84 -36.36 13.04 86.24
N ASP A 85 -37.54 12.61 86.72
CA ASP A 85 -38.02 11.23 86.60
C ASP A 85 -38.27 10.82 85.14
N ILE A 86 -38.86 11.69 84.33
CA ILE A 86 -39.03 11.45 82.89
C ILE A 86 -37.66 11.35 82.20
N LEU A 87 -36.75 12.28 82.50
CA LEU A 87 -35.40 12.29 81.93
C LEU A 87 -34.56 11.10 82.39
N LYS A 88 -34.82 10.55 83.57
CA LYS A 88 -34.16 9.35 84.09
C LYS A 88 -34.74 8.06 83.50
N ASN A 89 -36.07 7.94 83.43
CA ASN A 89 -36.74 6.69 83.07
C ASN A 89 -36.84 6.48 81.55
N ILE A 90 -37.01 7.53 80.73
CA ILE A 90 -37.10 7.39 79.27
C ILE A 90 -35.83 6.73 78.67
N PRO A 91 -34.60 7.13 79.04
CA PRO A 91 -33.40 6.47 78.53
C PRO A 91 -33.30 5.00 78.94
N ILE A 92 -33.70 4.65 80.16
CA ILE A 92 -33.74 3.25 80.63
C ILE A 92 -34.75 2.45 79.80
N LEU A 93 -35.92 3.02 79.54
CA LEU A 93 -36.96 2.39 78.74
C LEU A 93 -36.52 2.22 77.28
N PHE A 94 -35.79 3.20 76.72
CA PHE A 94 -35.18 3.12 75.40
C PHE A 94 -34.10 2.03 75.34
N ALA A 95 -33.24 1.93 76.37
CA ALA A 95 -32.26 0.87 76.49
C ALA A 95 -32.95 -0.51 76.54
N ASN A 96 -34.01 -0.66 77.34
CA ASN A 96 -34.78 -1.90 77.41
C ASN A 96 -35.46 -2.24 76.07
N PHE A 97 -36.02 -1.26 75.36
CA PHE A 97 -36.58 -1.49 74.03
C PHE A 97 -35.52 -1.86 73.00
N SER A 98 -34.31 -1.30 73.10
CA SER A 98 -33.20 -1.69 72.24
C SER A 98 -32.81 -3.16 72.48
N VAL A 99 -32.72 -3.58 73.74
CA VAL A 99 -32.46 -4.99 74.10
C VAL A 99 -33.61 -5.90 73.64
N TRP A 100 -34.86 -5.49 73.84
CA TRP A 100 -36.02 -6.24 73.37
C TRP A 100 -36.03 -6.38 71.85
N ARG A 101 -35.72 -5.30 71.10
CA ARG A 101 -35.62 -5.33 69.65
C ARG A 101 -34.53 -6.29 69.19
N ASP A 102 -33.38 -6.29 69.86
CA ASP A 102 -32.29 -7.20 69.53
C ASP A 102 -32.66 -8.67 69.82
N ILE A 103 -33.36 -8.93 70.92
CA ILE A 103 -33.90 -10.26 71.24
C ILE A 103 -34.96 -10.66 70.21
N HIS A 104 -35.88 -9.77 69.87
CA HIS A 104 -36.93 -10.04 68.89
C HIS A 104 -36.34 -10.34 67.51
N LYS A 105 -35.32 -9.59 67.08
CA LYS A 105 -34.58 -9.86 65.85
C LYS A 105 -33.96 -11.26 65.87
N LYS A 106 -33.31 -11.65 66.96
CA LYS A 106 -32.77 -13.01 67.13
C LYS A 106 -33.86 -14.08 67.09
N ILE A 107 -35.03 -13.81 67.67
CA ILE A 107 -36.17 -14.72 67.63
C ILE A 107 -36.64 -14.89 66.18
N THR A 108 -36.85 -13.81 65.43
CA THR A 108 -37.23 -13.90 64.02
C THR A 108 -36.19 -14.62 63.16
N GLU A 109 -34.90 -14.35 63.35
CA GLU A 109 -33.83 -15.08 62.65
C GLU A 109 -33.84 -16.59 62.98
N THR A 110 -34.18 -16.93 64.22
CA THR A 110 -34.31 -18.32 64.67
C THR A 110 -35.58 -18.97 64.13
N GLU A 111 -36.69 -18.23 64.02
CA GLU A 111 -37.95 -18.69 63.43
C GLU A 111 -37.82 -18.94 61.94
N ASP A 112 -37.15 -18.04 61.21
CA ASP A 112 -36.82 -18.21 59.79
C ASP A 112 -35.93 -19.45 59.59
N TYR A 113 -34.88 -19.60 60.42
CA TYR A 113 -34.03 -20.79 60.40
C TYR A 113 -34.80 -22.07 60.73
N LEU A 114 -35.74 -22.01 61.68
CA LEU A 114 -36.61 -23.14 62.01
C LEU A 114 -37.56 -23.47 60.86
N GLN A 115 -38.06 -22.47 60.14
CA GLN A 115 -38.87 -22.67 58.93
C GLN A 115 -38.06 -23.34 57.81
N ASP A 116 -36.82 -22.91 57.60
CA ASP A 116 -35.89 -23.56 56.66
C ASP A 116 -35.61 -25.01 57.07
N LEU A 117 -35.36 -25.27 58.35
CA LEU A 117 -35.19 -26.62 58.88
C LEU A 117 -36.46 -27.46 58.69
N HIS A 118 -37.66 -26.88 58.85
CA HIS A 118 -38.92 -27.57 58.58
C HIS A 118 -39.08 -27.89 57.09
N GLN A 119 -38.69 -27.00 56.18
CA GLN A 119 -38.69 -27.30 54.73
C GLN A 119 -37.70 -28.41 54.38
N GLN A 120 -36.49 -28.36 54.94
CA GLN A 120 -35.50 -29.43 54.78
C GLN A 120 -36.00 -30.76 55.35
N MET A 121 -36.62 -30.73 56.53
CA MET A 121 -37.26 -31.89 57.16
C MET A 121 -38.40 -32.43 56.30
N ALA A 122 -39.21 -31.58 55.69
CA ALA A 122 -40.27 -31.99 54.77
C ALA A 122 -39.68 -32.70 53.54
N LEU A 123 -38.62 -32.16 52.94
CA LEU A 123 -37.90 -32.81 51.83
C LEU A 123 -37.31 -34.17 52.22
N VAL A 124 -36.77 -34.30 53.44
CA VAL A 124 -36.24 -35.58 53.95
C VAL A 124 -37.38 -36.58 54.17
N LYS A 125 -38.49 -36.17 54.79
CA LYS A 125 -39.67 -37.03 54.98
C LYS A 125 -40.31 -37.43 53.65
N GLU A 126 -40.33 -36.53 52.67
CA GLU A 126 -40.75 -36.82 51.30
C GLU A 126 -39.85 -37.88 50.67
N ALA A 127 -38.53 -37.76 50.84
CA ALA A 127 -37.57 -38.76 50.39
C ALA A 127 -37.79 -40.14 51.06
N GLU A 128 -38.00 -40.16 52.38
CA GLU A 128 -38.30 -41.38 53.15
C GLU A 128 -39.60 -42.05 52.68
N ALA A 129 -40.65 -41.27 52.42
CA ALA A 129 -41.96 -41.77 51.99
C ALA A 129 -41.96 -42.33 50.55
N HIS A 130 -41.19 -41.73 49.64
CA HIS A 130 -41.11 -42.17 48.23
C HIS A 130 -40.14 -43.34 47.99
N GLY A 131 -39.34 -43.70 49.00
CA GLY A 131 -38.37 -44.79 48.97
C GLY A 131 -37.05 -44.43 48.27
N ALA A 132 -36.00 -45.20 48.59
CA ALA A 132 -34.58 -44.90 48.31
C ALA A 132 -34.20 -44.60 46.84
N ASN A 133 -35.08 -44.88 45.86
CA ASN A 133 -34.75 -44.79 44.42
C ASN A 133 -35.62 -43.83 43.61
N LYS A 134 -36.54 -43.07 44.23
CA LYS A 134 -37.46 -42.17 43.48
C LYS A 134 -37.27 -40.68 43.75
N HIS A 135 -36.64 -40.31 44.86
CA HIS A 135 -36.49 -38.91 45.26
C HIS A 135 -35.13 -38.32 44.85
N SER A 136 -35.11 -37.05 44.45
CA SER A 136 -33.91 -36.34 43.97
C SER A 136 -32.83 -36.07 45.04
N LEU A 137 -33.11 -36.33 46.32
CA LEU A 137 -32.08 -36.25 47.37
C LEU A 137 -31.13 -37.44 47.35
N TYR A 138 -31.61 -38.65 47.05
CA TYR A 138 -30.75 -39.84 46.99
C TYR A 138 -29.81 -39.84 45.78
N ASN A 139 -30.16 -39.11 44.71
CA ASN A 139 -29.29 -38.87 43.56
C ASN A 139 -28.48 -37.56 43.65
N LEU A 140 -28.58 -36.81 44.75
CA LEU A 140 -27.81 -35.58 44.93
C LEU A 140 -26.29 -35.84 45.03
N PRO A 141 -25.80 -36.85 45.77
CA PRO A 141 -24.37 -37.15 45.81
C PRO A 141 -23.82 -37.50 44.43
N SER A 142 -24.55 -38.30 43.64
CA SER A 142 -24.13 -38.66 42.29
C SER A 142 -24.20 -37.47 41.32
N ARG A 143 -25.23 -36.62 41.40
CA ARG A 143 -25.31 -35.37 40.60
C ARG A 143 -24.21 -34.39 40.97
N TYR A 144 -23.88 -34.25 42.25
CA TYR A 144 -22.79 -33.40 42.73
C TYR A 144 -21.43 -33.96 42.29
N GLU A 145 -21.23 -35.27 42.36
CA GLU A 145 -20.02 -35.92 41.86
C GLU A 145 -19.86 -35.72 40.34
N ILE A 146 -20.94 -35.87 39.56
CA ILE A 146 -20.95 -35.56 38.12
C ILE A 146 -20.62 -34.08 37.89
N TYR A 147 -21.24 -33.17 38.64
CA TYR A 147 -20.95 -31.73 38.55
C TYR A 147 -19.49 -31.41 38.85
N CYS A 148 -18.92 -31.97 39.93
CA CYS A 148 -17.50 -31.80 40.26
C CYS A 148 -16.60 -32.32 39.13
N LYS A 149 -16.88 -33.53 38.62
CA LYS A 149 -16.14 -34.11 37.49
C LYS A 149 -16.24 -33.23 36.24
N THR A 150 -17.43 -32.73 35.90
CA THR A 150 -17.62 -31.83 34.75
C THR A 150 -16.93 -30.48 34.96
N GLN A 151 -16.97 -29.92 36.17
CA GLN A 151 -16.30 -28.67 36.49
C GLN A 151 -14.78 -28.80 36.46
N GLU A 152 -14.23 -29.90 36.97
CA GLU A 152 -12.80 -30.23 36.86
C GLU A 152 -12.37 -30.47 35.42
N ALA A 153 -13.16 -31.22 34.64
CA ALA A 153 -12.92 -31.41 33.21
C ALA A 153 -12.92 -30.06 32.46
N MET A 154 -13.87 -29.17 32.75
CA MET A 154 -13.94 -27.84 32.14
C MET A 154 -12.74 -26.97 32.53
N LYS A 155 -12.32 -26.99 33.81
CA LYS A 155 -11.12 -26.27 34.27
C LYS A 155 -9.86 -26.79 33.60
N THR A 156 -9.74 -28.11 33.46
CA THR A 156 -8.59 -28.77 32.81
C THR A 156 -8.54 -28.40 31.33
N ALA A 157 -9.67 -28.51 30.62
CA ALA A 157 -9.77 -28.13 29.21
C ALA A 157 -9.42 -26.66 28.97
N LYS A 158 -9.90 -25.73 29.80
CA LYS A 158 -9.52 -24.30 29.72
C LYS A 158 -8.02 -24.11 29.88
N LYS A 159 -7.44 -24.73 30.91
CA LYS A 159 -5.99 -24.66 31.17
C LYS A 159 -5.17 -25.19 29.98
N ASP A 160 -5.63 -26.25 29.33
CA ASP A 160 -4.93 -26.79 28.16
C ASP A 160 -5.08 -25.90 26.92
N ILE A 161 -6.25 -25.29 26.69
CA ILE A 161 -6.44 -24.28 25.65
C ILE A 161 -5.55 -23.06 25.90
N ASP A 162 -5.45 -22.58 27.15
CA ASP A 162 -4.57 -21.47 27.53
C ASP A 162 -3.09 -21.79 27.25
N LYS A 163 -2.65 -23.03 27.50
CA LYS A 163 -1.28 -23.46 27.14
C LYS A 163 -1.05 -23.38 25.63
N ILE A 164 -1.97 -23.92 24.83
CA ILE A 164 -1.88 -23.88 23.36
C ILE A 164 -1.82 -22.42 22.88
N MET A 165 -2.61 -21.54 23.49
CA MET A 165 -2.63 -20.12 23.17
C MET A 165 -1.27 -19.45 23.45
N ASN A 166 -0.70 -19.68 24.64
CA ASN A 166 0.60 -19.14 25.02
C ASN A 166 1.73 -19.67 24.12
N GLU A 167 1.72 -20.96 23.79
CA GLU A 167 2.70 -21.57 22.87
C GLU A 167 2.59 -20.96 21.47
N ALA A 168 1.36 -20.72 20.98
CA ALA A 168 1.14 -20.09 19.69
C ALA A 168 1.62 -18.63 19.67
N GLU A 169 1.29 -17.84 20.69
CA GLU A 169 1.73 -16.44 20.81
C GLU A 169 3.25 -16.34 20.87
N ASN A 170 3.92 -17.19 21.65
CA ASN A 170 5.39 -17.22 21.76
C ASN A 170 6.07 -17.60 20.44
N HIS A 171 5.52 -18.56 19.70
CA HIS A 171 6.06 -18.93 18.39
C HIS A 171 5.86 -17.81 17.36
N ILE A 172 4.69 -17.17 17.34
CA ILE A 172 4.42 -16.04 16.43
C ILE A 172 5.36 -14.87 16.75
N ALA A 173 5.54 -14.54 18.03
CA ALA A 173 6.42 -13.46 18.47
C ALA A 173 7.88 -13.72 18.05
N SER A 174 8.41 -14.91 18.36
CA SER A 174 9.78 -15.31 17.98
C SER A 174 10.00 -15.25 16.46
N TYR A 175 9.02 -15.70 15.68
CA TYR A 175 9.10 -15.65 14.22
C TYR A 175 9.12 -14.22 13.67
N LEU A 176 8.25 -13.33 14.18
CA LEU A 176 8.21 -11.93 13.77
C LEU A 176 9.50 -11.18 14.16
N GLU A 177 10.11 -11.51 15.30
CA GLU A 177 11.40 -10.96 15.71
C GLU A 177 12.52 -11.40 14.76
N ALA A 178 12.55 -12.69 14.39
CA ALA A 178 13.49 -13.20 13.40
C ALA A 178 13.34 -12.53 12.02
N LEU A 179 12.11 -12.30 11.56
CA LEU A 179 11.84 -11.57 10.32
C LEU A 179 12.39 -10.13 10.35
N LYS A 180 12.17 -9.40 11.47
CA LYS A 180 12.71 -8.05 11.62
C LYS A 180 14.23 -7.99 11.54
N LEU A 181 14.93 -9.01 12.03
CA LEU A 181 16.38 -9.11 11.93
C LEU A 181 16.85 -9.30 10.48
N LEU A 182 16.08 -10.02 9.66
CA LEU A 182 16.37 -10.25 8.24
C LEU A 182 16.07 -9.03 7.35
N GLU A 183 15.10 -8.21 7.73
CA GLU A 183 14.76 -6.95 7.03
C GLU A 183 15.74 -5.80 7.36
N SER A 184 16.51 -5.93 8.44
CA SER A 184 17.46 -4.94 8.92
C SER A 184 18.75 -4.89 8.07
N PRO A 185 19.49 -3.75 8.02
CA PRO A 185 20.84 -3.67 7.46
C PRO A 185 21.88 -4.57 8.16
N GLN A 186 21.47 -5.35 9.16
CA GLN A 186 22.27 -6.32 9.87
C GLN A 186 22.97 -7.33 8.94
N PHE A 187 22.34 -7.72 7.84
CA PHE A 187 22.94 -8.63 6.86
C PHE A 187 24.21 -8.05 6.22
N ALA A 188 24.17 -6.79 5.79
CA ALA A 188 25.32 -6.11 5.23
C ALA A 188 26.48 -5.98 6.25
N ARG A 189 26.13 -5.82 7.54
CA ARG A 189 27.11 -5.82 8.63
C ARG A 189 27.75 -7.19 8.82
N TRP A 190 26.97 -8.28 8.84
CA TRP A 190 27.51 -9.63 8.94
C TRP A 190 28.46 -9.98 7.80
N VAL A 191 28.17 -9.52 6.58
CA VAL A 191 29.07 -9.70 5.43
C VAL A 191 30.34 -8.85 5.56
N ALA A 192 30.22 -7.62 6.09
CA ALA A 192 31.36 -6.73 6.31
C ALA A 192 32.29 -7.21 7.44
N ASP A 193 31.74 -7.81 8.49
CA ASP A 193 32.49 -8.35 9.63
C ASP A 193 33.30 -9.61 9.27
N LEU A 194 32.95 -10.29 8.17
CA LEU A 194 33.74 -11.38 7.60
C LEU A 194 34.99 -10.84 6.92
N LYS A 195 35.96 -10.42 7.73
CA LYS A 195 37.30 -10.06 7.29
C LYS A 195 37.87 -11.20 6.44
N VAL A 196 38.45 -10.84 5.28
CA VAL A 196 39.43 -11.71 4.64
C VAL A 196 40.56 -11.85 5.66
N PRO A 197 41.01 -13.06 6.04
CA PRO A 197 42.15 -13.20 6.91
C PRO A 197 43.32 -12.45 6.26
N GLY A 198 43.66 -11.29 6.82
CA GLY A 198 44.90 -10.62 6.49
C GLY A 198 46.04 -11.51 6.94
N ASN A 199 47.19 -11.42 6.27
CA ASN A 199 48.45 -12.06 6.67
C ASN A 199 48.96 -11.44 8.00
N ASP A 200 48.16 -11.49 9.06
CA ASP A 200 48.52 -10.96 10.36
C ASP A 200 49.43 -11.98 11.03
N MET A 201 50.73 -11.77 10.78
CA MET A 201 51.89 -12.20 11.56
C MET A 201 51.86 -13.65 12.03
N ASN A 202 52.59 -14.50 11.32
CA ASN A 202 52.84 -15.87 11.77
C ASN A 202 53.43 -15.83 13.19
N ILE A 203 52.66 -16.22 14.20
CA ILE A 203 53.00 -16.02 15.62
C ILE A 203 54.31 -16.76 15.95
N PHE A 204 54.61 -17.81 15.20
CA PHE A 204 55.78 -18.65 15.37
C PHE A 204 57.05 -18.09 14.75
N ASP A 205 56.98 -17.10 13.84
CA ASP A 205 58.18 -16.46 13.28
C ASP A 205 59.02 -15.78 14.37
N LEU A 206 58.38 -15.29 15.44
CA LEU A 206 59.04 -14.68 16.61
C LEU A 206 59.82 -15.69 17.47
N VAL A 207 59.45 -16.97 17.42
CA VAL A 207 60.01 -18.03 18.29
C VAL A 207 60.90 -19.00 17.50
N LYS A 208 60.83 -18.93 16.16
CA LYS A 208 61.56 -19.75 15.20
C LYS A 208 63.07 -19.74 15.45
N GLU A 209 63.65 -18.56 15.63
CA GLU A 209 65.09 -18.40 15.86
C GLU A 209 65.53 -19.02 17.21
N PHE A 210 64.73 -18.86 18.26
CA PHE A 210 64.99 -19.47 19.57
C PHE A 210 64.94 -21.01 19.53
N LEU A 211 63.91 -21.58 18.90
CA LEU A 211 63.73 -23.02 18.79
C LEU A 211 64.81 -23.67 17.90
N HIS A 212 65.25 -22.95 16.87
CA HIS A 212 66.33 -23.39 15.99
C HIS A 212 67.64 -23.45 16.78
N ASN A 213 67.95 -22.40 17.54
CA ASN A 213 69.13 -22.32 18.39
C ASN A 213 69.11 -23.36 19.53
N ALA A 214 67.94 -23.81 19.98
CA ALA A 214 67.77 -24.89 20.95
C ALA A 214 67.83 -26.31 20.35
N GLY A 215 68.05 -26.45 19.03
CA GLY A 215 68.12 -27.74 18.34
C GLY A 215 66.76 -28.46 18.21
N LYS A 216 65.65 -27.75 18.34
CA LYS A 216 64.27 -28.30 18.31
C LYS A 216 63.57 -28.02 16.97
N ASN A 217 64.22 -28.35 15.85
CA ASN A 217 63.66 -28.12 14.51
C ASN A 217 62.36 -28.88 14.24
N ASP A 218 62.18 -30.06 14.84
CA ASP A 218 60.94 -30.83 14.73
C ASP A 218 59.73 -30.10 15.33
N VAL A 219 59.96 -29.22 16.31
CA VAL A 219 58.89 -28.41 16.92
C VAL A 219 58.53 -27.24 16.01
N ILE A 220 59.51 -26.68 15.30
CA ILE A 220 59.28 -25.61 14.31
C ILE A 220 58.39 -26.12 13.18
N THR A 221 58.70 -27.29 12.62
CA THR A 221 57.90 -27.87 11.53
C THR A 221 56.49 -28.23 11.98
N GLN A 222 56.31 -28.71 13.21
CA GLN A 222 54.99 -28.94 13.80
C GLN A 222 54.20 -27.63 13.99
N CYS A 223 54.87 -26.56 14.44
CA CYS A 223 54.26 -25.24 14.59
C CYS A 223 53.83 -24.65 13.23
N GLU A 224 54.70 -24.70 12.22
CA GLU A 224 54.39 -24.25 10.86
C GLU A 224 53.23 -25.04 10.25
N GLN A 225 53.20 -26.37 10.45
CA GLN A 225 52.10 -27.20 9.99
C GLN A 225 50.79 -26.84 10.71
N SER A 226 50.82 -26.70 12.03
CA SER A 226 49.63 -26.30 12.80
C SER A 226 49.12 -24.91 12.40
N GLU A 227 50.01 -23.98 12.07
CA GLU A 227 49.66 -22.64 11.61
C GLU A 227 49.00 -22.68 10.23
N SER A 228 49.58 -23.44 9.29
CA SER A 228 48.96 -23.70 7.98
C SER A 228 47.58 -24.36 8.12
N ASP A 229 47.43 -25.34 9.01
CA ASP A 229 46.16 -26.01 9.24
C ASP A 229 45.10 -25.05 9.82
N VAL A 230 45.48 -24.20 10.77
CA VAL A 230 44.60 -23.15 11.33
C VAL A 230 44.22 -22.13 10.26
N GLU A 231 45.15 -21.70 9.41
CA GLU A 231 44.88 -20.78 8.32
C GLU A 231 43.90 -21.39 7.30
N GLN A 232 44.11 -22.66 6.92
CA GLN A 232 43.20 -23.39 6.03
C GLN A 232 41.80 -23.56 6.64
N LEU A 233 41.71 -23.95 7.92
CA LEU A 233 40.44 -24.06 8.63
C LEU A 233 39.72 -22.72 8.72
N SER A 234 40.44 -21.63 8.99
CA SER A 234 39.87 -20.27 9.01
C SER A 234 39.35 -19.85 7.63
N LYS A 235 40.07 -20.16 6.54
CA LYS A 235 39.61 -19.93 5.16
C LYS A 235 38.35 -20.74 4.85
N LEU A 236 38.31 -22.03 5.20
CA LEU A 236 37.15 -22.90 5.00
C LEU A 236 35.93 -22.45 5.84
N GLN A 237 36.16 -22.03 7.08
CA GLN A 237 35.13 -21.47 7.94
C GLN A 237 34.54 -20.19 7.31
N ASN A 238 35.39 -19.26 6.86
CA ASN A 238 34.95 -18.03 6.19
C ASN A 238 34.14 -18.32 4.92
N LEU A 239 34.60 -19.25 4.07
CA LEU A 239 33.87 -19.67 2.87
C LEU A 239 32.50 -20.27 3.23
N SER A 240 32.45 -21.14 4.24
CA SER A 240 31.21 -21.77 4.69
C SER A 240 30.22 -20.76 5.27
N ILE A 241 30.70 -19.81 6.10
CA ILE A 241 29.84 -18.74 6.64
C ILE A 241 29.31 -17.85 5.52
N ARG A 242 30.15 -17.47 4.54
CA ARG A 242 29.71 -16.71 3.36
C ARG A 242 28.61 -17.44 2.60
N ARG A 243 28.75 -18.75 2.39
CA ARG A 243 27.74 -19.58 1.74
C ARG A 243 26.44 -19.65 2.55
N CYS A 244 26.53 -19.81 3.87
CA CYS A 244 25.35 -19.79 4.75
C CYS A 244 24.62 -18.43 4.71
N LEU A 245 25.37 -17.33 4.69
CA LEU A 245 24.79 -16.00 4.54
C LEU A 245 24.14 -15.82 3.16
N GLN A 246 24.77 -16.29 2.08
CA GLN A 246 24.16 -16.27 0.74
C GLN A 246 22.84 -17.05 0.70
N LEU A 247 22.81 -18.27 1.24
CA LEU A 247 21.57 -19.05 1.33
C LEU A 247 20.49 -18.35 2.18
N LEU A 248 20.88 -17.69 3.26
CA LEU A 248 19.96 -16.90 4.08
C LEU A 248 19.43 -15.68 3.31
N GLN A 249 20.24 -15.05 2.46
CA GLN A 249 19.84 -13.94 1.59
C GLN A 249 18.86 -14.40 0.51
N GLU A 250 19.15 -15.53 -0.15
CA GLU A 250 18.25 -16.15 -1.12
C GLU A 250 16.91 -16.50 -0.47
N TYR A 251 16.93 -17.09 0.72
CA TYR A 251 15.73 -17.39 1.50
C TYR A 251 14.95 -16.12 1.88
N ASN A 252 15.64 -15.06 2.31
CA ASN A 252 15.01 -13.78 2.61
C ASN A 252 14.37 -13.15 1.37
N ALA A 253 15.02 -13.21 0.21
CA ALA A 253 14.47 -12.72 -1.05
C ALA A 253 13.15 -13.41 -1.39
N ILE A 254 13.07 -14.73 -1.20
CA ILE A 254 11.83 -15.51 -1.38
C ILE A 254 10.79 -15.12 -0.33
N LEU A 255 11.19 -14.99 0.95
CA LEU A 255 10.28 -14.58 2.03
C LEU A 255 9.64 -13.22 1.77
N THR A 256 10.36 -12.27 1.16
CA THR A 256 9.79 -10.95 0.85
C THR A 256 8.65 -10.99 -0.18
N GLN A 257 8.45 -12.10 -0.89
CA GLN A 257 7.32 -12.33 -1.80
C GLN A 257 6.16 -13.07 -1.13
N CYS A 258 6.31 -13.50 0.13
CA CYS A 258 5.29 -14.27 0.83
C CYS A 258 4.06 -13.40 1.14
N PRO A 259 2.84 -13.81 0.74
CA PRO A 259 1.63 -13.07 1.02
C PRO A 259 1.35 -12.93 2.51
N LYS A 260 0.91 -11.74 2.96
CA LYS A 260 0.50 -11.54 4.37
C LYS A 260 -0.65 -12.47 4.77
N SER A 261 -1.61 -12.70 3.88
CA SER A 261 -2.70 -13.66 4.08
C SER A 261 -2.21 -15.07 4.39
N TYR A 262 -1.08 -15.50 3.81
CA TYR A 262 -0.49 -16.81 4.12
C TYR A 262 0.01 -16.86 5.57
N ILE A 263 0.67 -15.80 6.03
CA ILE A 263 1.12 -15.67 7.42
C ILE A 263 -0.10 -15.65 8.37
N GLU A 264 -1.15 -14.90 8.03
CA GLU A 264 -2.38 -14.81 8.83
C GLU A 264 -3.18 -16.12 8.89
N ASN A 265 -3.11 -16.93 7.83
CA ASN A 265 -3.74 -18.25 7.70
C ASN A 265 -2.80 -19.39 8.15
N HIS A 266 -1.60 -19.08 8.62
CA HIS A 266 -0.71 -20.09 9.16
C HIS A 266 -1.34 -20.78 10.37
N ARG A 267 -1.11 -22.09 10.51
CA ARG A 267 -1.68 -22.94 11.57
C ARG A 267 -1.60 -22.32 12.97
N MET A 268 -0.48 -21.67 13.32
CA MET A 268 -0.31 -21.07 14.65
C MET A 268 -1.24 -19.86 14.87
N ASN A 269 -1.44 -19.03 13.84
CA ASN A 269 -2.38 -17.91 13.90
C ASN A 269 -3.83 -18.40 13.95
N LEU A 270 -4.16 -19.46 13.21
CA LEU A 270 -5.49 -20.07 13.24
C LEU A 270 -5.78 -20.74 14.59
N PHE A 271 -4.85 -21.52 15.14
CA PHE A 271 -4.98 -22.11 16.47
C PHE A 271 -5.16 -21.04 17.54
N LEU A 272 -4.40 -19.94 17.47
CA LEU A 272 -4.58 -18.80 18.35
C LEU A 272 -5.99 -18.20 18.24
N LYS A 273 -6.47 -17.94 17.01
CA LYS A 273 -7.82 -17.39 16.75
C LYS A 273 -8.92 -18.32 17.24
N TRP A 274 -8.80 -19.63 16.98
CA TRP A 274 -9.79 -20.63 17.38
C TRP A 274 -9.82 -20.85 18.89
N SER A 275 -8.65 -20.92 19.54
CA SER A 275 -8.54 -21.02 21.00
C SER A 275 -9.15 -19.82 21.71
N LYS A 276 -8.88 -18.59 21.24
CA LYS A 276 -9.51 -17.37 21.75
C LYS A 276 -11.03 -17.40 21.60
N PHE A 277 -11.51 -17.77 20.41
CA PHE A 277 -12.93 -17.87 20.13
C PHE A 277 -13.66 -18.86 21.07
N MET A 278 -13.09 -20.05 21.31
CA MET A 278 -13.66 -21.05 22.23
C MET A 278 -13.67 -20.57 23.68
N LEU A 279 -12.63 -19.85 24.12
CA LEU A 279 -12.55 -19.29 25.47
C LEU A 279 -13.56 -18.15 25.71
N ASP A 280 -13.86 -17.35 24.69
CA ASP A 280 -14.77 -16.23 24.78
C ASP A 280 -16.25 -16.66 24.79
N THR A 281 -16.64 -17.56 23.88
CA THR A 281 -18.05 -17.99 23.74
C THR A 281 -18.48 -19.06 24.75
N LYS A 282 -17.60 -19.99 25.14
CA LYS A 282 -17.85 -21.04 26.15
C LYS A 282 -19.12 -21.89 25.88
N THR A 283 -19.51 -22.07 24.62
CA THR A 283 -20.67 -22.88 24.21
C THR A 283 -20.25 -24.13 23.42
N VAL A 284 -21.11 -25.16 23.38
CA VAL A 284 -20.85 -26.37 22.58
C VAL A 284 -20.86 -26.05 21.08
N GLU A 285 -21.76 -25.16 20.65
CA GLU A 285 -21.84 -24.67 19.26
C GLU A 285 -20.52 -24.04 18.79
N SER A 286 -19.77 -23.37 19.69
CA SER A 286 -18.47 -22.80 19.35
C SER A 286 -17.43 -23.86 19.00
N CYS A 287 -17.49 -25.04 19.64
CA CYS A 287 -16.63 -26.17 19.35
C CYS A 287 -16.95 -26.76 17.97
N ASP A 288 -18.23 -26.88 17.63
CA ASP A 288 -18.66 -27.38 16.32
C ASP A 288 -18.21 -26.44 15.19
N VAL A 289 -18.33 -25.12 15.38
CA VAL A 289 -17.83 -24.11 14.44
C VAL A 289 -16.32 -24.21 14.25
N VAL A 290 -15.56 -24.40 15.32
CA VAL A 290 -14.10 -24.56 15.24
C VAL A 290 -13.73 -25.88 14.59
N TYR A 291 -14.44 -26.96 14.88
CA TYR A 291 -14.22 -28.27 14.26
C TYR A 291 -14.44 -28.22 12.75
N GLU A 292 -15.52 -27.60 12.29
CA GLU A 292 -15.77 -27.41 10.85
C GLU A 292 -14.69 -26.54 10.19
N LYS A 293 -14.25 -25.45 10.84
CA LYS A 293 -13.12 -24.64 10.34
C LYS A 293 -11.82 -25.43 10.26
N PHE A 294 -11.55 -26.27 11.26
CA PHE A 294 -10.37 -27.14 11.29
C PHE A 294 -10.42 -28.19 10.17
N ARG A 295 -11.58 -28.80 9.94
CA ARG A 295 -11.81 -29.75 8.86
C ARG A 295 -11.57 -29.12 7.49
N LEU A 296 -12.18 -27.94 7.24
CA LEU A 296 -11.99 -27.20 6.00
C LEU A 296 -10.52 -26.82 5.77
N PHE A 297 -9.79 -26.46 6.83
CA PHE A 297 -8.35 -26.17 6.74
C PHE A 297 -7.53 -27.40 6.32
N LEU A 298 -7.87 -28.60 6.78
CA LEU A 298 -7.20 -29.83 6.37
C LEU A 298 -7.54 -30.24 4.92
N ASP A 299 -8.77 -29.95 4.48
CA ASP A 299 -9.24 -30.29 3.12
C ASP A 299 -8.68 -29.35 2.02
N LEU A 300 -8.17 -28.17 2.38
CA LEU A 300 -7.66 -27.10 1.50
C LEU A 300 -6.37 -27.43 0.70
N SER A 301 -6.08 -28.72 0.46
CA SER A 301 -4.91 -29.16 -0.30
C SER A 301 -5.03 -28.86 -1.81
N ASN A 302 -4.82 -27.61 -2.20
CA ASN A 302 -4.69 -27.16 -3.61
C ASN A 302 -3.39 -27.64 -4.29
N ALA A 303 -2.81 -28.75 -3.84
CA ALA A 303 -1.49 -29.24 -4.26
C ALA A 303 -1.38 -29.44 -5.77
N LYS A 304 -2.46 -29.89 -6.44
CA LYS A 304 -2.47 -30.08 -7.90
C LYS A 304 -2.34 -28.75 -8.66
N HIS A 305 -3.02 -27.71 -8.20
CA HIS A 305 -2.97 -26.38 -8.82
C HIS A 305 -1.57 -25.77 -8.66
N THR A 306 -1.02 -25.81 -7.43
CA THR A 306 0.33 -25.30 -7.15
C THR A 306 1.40 -26.02 -7.98
N LEU A 307 1.30 -27.35 -8.12
CA LEU A 307 2.19 -28.14 -8.98
C LEU A 307 2.09 -27.74 -10.46
N GLN A 308 0.88 -27.55 -10.96
CA GLN A 308 0.69 -27.15 -12.36
C GLN A 308 1.23 -25.73 -12.62
N PHE A 309 1.06 -24.80 -11.67
CA PHE A 309 1.62 -23.46 -11.73
C PHE A 309 3.16 -23.50 -11.70
N SER A 310 3.76 -24.32 -10.84
CA SER A 310 5.22 -24.47 -10.78
C SER A 310 5.80 -25.07 -12.05
N TYR A 311 5.16 -26.06 -12.66
CA TYR A 311 5.63 -26.64 -13.93
C TYR A 311 5.61 -25.63 -15.08
N SER A 312 4.57 -24.78 -15.16
CA SER A 312 4.54 -23.71 -16.16
C SER A 312 5.67 -22.70 -15.96
N LEU A 313 5.94 -22.28 -14.72
CA LEU A 313 7.06 -21.38 -14.43
C LEU A 313 8.41 -22.01 -14.75
N GLU A 314 8.59 -23.30 -14.45
CA GLU A 314 9.82 -24.02 -14.76
C GLU A 314 10.07 -24.11 -16.27
N ALA A 315 9.02 -24.29 -17.07
CA ALA A 315 9.12 -24.28 -18.54
C ALA A 315 9.60 -22.92 -19.06
N PHE A 316 8.99 -21.82 -18.61
CA PHE A 316 9.42 -20.46 -18.99
C PHE A 316 10.84 -20.13 -18.52
N TYR A 317 11.20 -20.55 -17.30
CA TYR A 317 12.55 -20.38 -16.78
C TYR A 317 13.59 -21.08 -17.67
N LYS A 318 13.34 -22.33 -18.07
CA LYS A 318 14.23 -23.08 -18.97
C LYS A 318 14.36 -22.42 -20.35
N GLU A 319 13.27 -21.92 -20.91
CA GLU A 319 13.28 -21.17 -22.18
C GLU A 319 14.12 -19.89 -22.06
N THR A 320 13.91 -19.13 -20.99
CA THR A 320 14.65 -17.88 -20.74
C THR A 320 16.14 -18.14 -20.56
N ILE A 321 16.53 -19.18 -19.81
CA ILE A 321 17.95 -19.57 -19.67
C ILE A 321 18.56 -19.91 -21.03
N ALA A 322 17.84 -20.65 -21.89
CA ALA A 322 18.35 -20.99 -23.21
C ALA A 322 18.59 -19.74 -24.07
N GLN A 323 17.70 -18.75 -24.00
CA GLN A 323 17.86 -17.46 -24.68
C GLN A 323 19.04 -16.66 -24.12
N VAL A 324 19.17 -16.56 -22.79
CA VAL A 324 20.29 -15.85 -22.14
C VAL A 324 21.63 -16.50 -22.48
N ASN A 325 21.73 -17.83 -22.45
CA ASN A 325 22.94 -18.54 -22.82
C ASN A 325 23.34 -18.27 -24.28
N LYS A 326 22.36 -18.24 -25.20
CA LYS A 326 22.61 -17.90 -26.61
C LYS A 326 23.15 -16.47 -26.76
N LEU A 327 22.54 -15.49 -26.08
CA LEU A 327 23.01 -14.11 -26.11
C LEU A 327 24.43 -13.97 -25.52
N TYR A 328 24.73 -14.71 -24.45
CA TYR A 328 26.06 -14.75 -23.85
C TYR A 328 27.10 -15.38 -24.80
N GLU A 329 26.75 -16.46 -25.50
CA GLU A 329 27.59 -17.04 -26.55
C GLU A 329 27.86 -16.05 -27.70
N ASP A 330 26.85 -15.29 -28.12
CA ASP A 330 27.02 -14.30 -29.18
C ASP A 330 27.88 -13.11 -28.73
N LEU A 331 27.71 -12.65 -27.49
CA LEU A 331 28.56 -11.61 -26.89
C LEU A 331 30.01 -12.06 -26.72
N THR A 332 30.24 -13.31 -26.29
CA THR A 332 31.60 -13.86 -26.15
C THR A 332 32.29 -14.03 -27.51
N LYS A 333 31.56 -14.42 -28.57
CA LYS A 333 32.10 -14.42 -29.95
C LYS A 333 32.58 -13.03 -30.36
N ILE A 334 31.78 -11.98 -30.14
CA ILE A 334 32.14 -10.59 -30.49
C ILE A 334 33.36 -10.11 -29.69
N ARG A 335 33.36 -10.33 -28.36
CA ARG A 335 34.48 -9.93 -27.50
C ARG A 335 35.78 -10.70 -27.77
N SER A 336 35.69 -11.92 -28.30
CA SER A 336 36.87 -12.70 -28.69
C SER A 336 37.56 -12.16 -29.95
N GLN A 337 36.82 -11.44 -30.80
CA GLN A 337 37.35 -10.84 -32.03
C GLN A 337 38.02 -9.49 -31.76
N GLU A 338 37.38 -8.60 -31.00
CA GLU A 338 37.91 -7.28 -30.64
C GLU A 338 37.48 -6.91 -29.20
N SER A 339 38.42 -6.47 -28.35
CA SER A 339 38.08 -6.04 -26.98
C SER A 339 37.32 -4.70 -26.99
N SER A 340 36.40 -4.47 -26.05
CA SER A 340 35.61 -3.23 -25.96
C SER A 340 36.48 -1.97 -25.88
N VAL A 341 37.60 -2.04 -25.14
CA VAL A 341 38.58 -0.97 -25.02
C VAL A 341 39.28 -0.69 -26.36
N THR A 342 39.50 -1.73 -27.17
CA THR A 342 40.06 -1.56 -28.51
C THR A 342 39.08 -0.85 -29.45
N LEU A 343 37.79 -1.19 -29.36
CA LEU A 343 36.73 -0.58 -30.19
C LEU A 343 36.57 0.92 -29.93
N GLU A 344 36.55 1.35 -28.67
CA GLU A 344 36.48 2.78 -28.32
C GLU A 344 37.73 3.55 -28.78
N LYS A 345 38.91 2.93 -28.72
CA LYS A 345 40.15 3.50 -29.28
C LYS A 345 40.08 3.63 -30.80
N LEU A 346 39.50 2.67 -31.51
CA LEU A 346 39.34 2.73 -32.97
C LEU A 346 38.43 3.91 -33.39
N TYR A 347 37.32 4.11 -32.69
CA TYR A 347 36.39 5.22 -32.98
C TYR A 347 36.99 6.59 -32.62
N THR A 348 37.67 6.71 -31.48
CA THR A 348 38.37 7.96 -31.11
C THR A 348 39.47 8.31 -32.11
N ASN A 349 40.23 7.31 -32.57
CA ASN A 349 41.21 7.50 -33.65
C ASN A 349 40.55 7.92 -34.97
N ALA A 350 39.40 7.35 -35.33
CA ALA A 350 38.65 7.75 -36.52
C ALA A 350 38.18 9.21 -36.44
N ARG A 351 37.70 9.67 -35.28
CA ARG A 351 37.34 11.09 -35.04
C ARG A 351 38.55 12.02 -35.12
N LEU A 352 39.69 11.62 -34.56
CA LEU A 352 40.94 12.39 -34.68
C LEU A 352 41.40 12.48 -36.14
N GLY A 353 41.24 11.41 -36.92
CA GLY A 353 41.50 11.40 -38.36
C GLY A 353 40.65 12.42 -39.11
N VAL A 354 39.33 12.46 -38.85
CA VAL A 354 38.41 13.46 -39.41
C VAL A 354 38.81 14.87 -39.01
N SER A 355 39.08 15.13 -37.72
CA SER A 355 39.48 16.45 -37.25
C SER A 355 40.81 16.92 -37.86
N THR A 356 41.76 16.00 -38.07
CA THR A 356 43.04 16.32 -38.71
C THR A 356 42.84 16.67 -40.19
N PHE A 357 42.01 15.92 -40.90
CA PHE A 357 41.66 16.18 -42.29
C PHE A 357 40.99 17.56 -42.47
N LEU A 358 40.02 17.90 -41.62
CA LEU A 358 39.32 19.19 -41.65
C LEU A 358 40.26 20.39 -41.42
N ASN A 359 41.33 20.22 -40.65
CA ASN A 359 42.28 21.29 -40.31
C ASN A 359 43.41 21.47 -41.33
N CYS A 360 43.71 20.45 -42.15
CA CYS A 360 44.90 20.43 -43.01
C CYS A 360 44.64 20.88 -44.45
N GLU A 361 43.44 20.69 -44.98
CA GLU A 361 43.17 20.88 -46.42
C GLU A 361 42.13 21.96 -46.71
N LYS A 362 42.45 22.88 -47.64
CA LYS A 362 41.51 23.91 -48.10
C LYS A 362 40.39 23.27 -48.92
N GLY A 363 39.14 23.49 -48.53
CA GLY A 363 37.96 22.87 -49.14
C GLY A 363 37.56 21.52 -48.51
N ALA A 364 38.31 21.01 -47.52
CA ALA A 364 37.96 19.77 -46.82
C ALA A 364 36.64 19.86 -46.05
N THR A 365 36.36 21.01 -45.41
CA THR A 365 35.09 21.26 -44.72
C THR A 365 33.90 21.10 -45.66
N SER A 366 33.94 21.76 -46.82
CA SER A 366 32.87 21.72 -47.82
C SER A 366 32.75 20.36 -48.51
N ALA A 367 33.88 19.67 -48.74
CA ALA A 367 33.88 18.31 -49.26
C ALA A 367 33.25 17.32 -48.25
N PHE A 368 33.55 17.47 -46.96
CA PHE A 368 33.02 16.62 -45.90
C PHE A 368 31.54 16.90 -45.61
N GLU A 369 31.11 18.17 -45.59
CA GLU A 369 29.70 18.58 -45.53
C GLU A 369 28.89 17.96 -46.67
N PHE A 370 29.43 17.95 -47.89
CA PHE A 370 28.79 17.33 -49.05
C PHE A 370 28.71 15.79 -48.92
N VAL A 371 29.76 15.14 -48.41
CA VAL A 371 29.74 13.69 -48.16
C VAL A 371 28.69 13.34 -47.10
N ILE A 372 28.64 14.08 -45.98
CA ILE A 372 27.62 13.88 -44.95
C ILE A 372 26.21 14.10 -45.52
N ALA A 373 26.01 15.12 -46.36
CA ALA A 373 24.72 15.35 -47.01
C ALA A 373 24.28 14.13 -47.85
N ASN A 374 25.16 13.52 -48.66
CA ASN A 374 24.82 12.32 -49.44
C ASN A 374 24.54 11.10 -48.55
N ASP A 375 25.37 10.89 -47.53
CA ASP A 375 25.19 9.79 -46.59
C ASP A 375 23.86 9.94 -45.81
N LEU A 376 23.47 11.17 -45.45
CA LEU A 376 22.18 11.49 -44.84
C LEU A 376 21.01 11.22 -45.79
N VAL A 377 21.12 11.50 -47.10
CA VAL A 377 20.06 11.16 -48.08
C VAL A 377 19.80 9.66 -48.12
N LEU A 378 20.86 8.85 -48.16
CA LEU A 378 20.73 7.39 -48.16
C LEU A 378 20.16 6.87 -46.83
N LEU A 379 20.65 7.40 -45.71
CA LEU A 379 20.17 7.05 -44.38
C LEU A 379 18.69 7.42 -44.21
N ASN A 380 18.28 8.60 -44.67
CA ASN A 380 16.90 9.07 -44.58
C ASN A 380 15.96 8.22 -45.42
N LYS A 381 16.39 7.78 -46.61
CA LYS A 381 15.63 6.85 -47.45
C LYS A 381 15.39 5.52 -46.73
N ASN A 382 16.42 4.95 -46.11
CA ASN A 382 16.28 3.71 -45.33
C ASN A 382 15.36 3.92 -44.11
N PHE A 383 15.53 5.03 -43.40
CA PHE A 383 14.69 5.36 -42.25
C PHE A 383 13.22 5.52 -42.66
N LEU A 384 12.96 6.21 -43.77
CA LEU A 384 11.62 6.39 -44.32
C LEU A 384 10.97 5.05 -44.71
N THR A 385 11.72 4.09 -45.28
CA THR A 385 11.17 2.76 -45.55
C THR A 385 10.71 2.04 -44.28
N LEU A 386 11.43 2.22 -43.16
CA LEU A 386 11.04 1.66 -41.86
C LEU A 386 9.81 2.37 -41.29
N GLU A 387 9.75 3.70 -41.37
CA GLU A 387 8.58 4.48 -40.93
C GLU A 387 7.33 4.16 -41.76
N THR A 388 7.47 4.02 -43.08
CA THR A 388 6.39 3.61 -43.98
C THR A 388 5.92 2.20 -43.68
N ALA A 389 6.83 1.27 -43.37
CA ALA A 389 6.47 -0.08 -42.92
C ALA A 389 5.69 -0.04 -41.60
N ALA A 390 6.17 0.75 -40.63
CA ALA A 390 5.52 0.92 -39.32
C ALA A 390 4.12 1.53 -39.44
N SER A 391 3.97 2.57 -40.28
CA SER A 391 2.67 3.21 -40.56
C SER A 391 1.66 2.23 -41.15
N ARG A 392 2.09 1.39 -42.10
CA ARG A 392 1.21 0.38 -42.74
C ARG A 392 0.82 -0.77 -41.81
N SER A 393 1.64 -1.06 -40.80
CA SER A 393 1.34 -2.13 -39.84
C SER A 393 0.20 -1.79 -38.89
N GLY A 394 -0.08 -0.50 -38.62
CA GLY A 394 -1.15 -0.07 -37.72
C GLY A 394 -1.11 -0.79 -36.38
N ASP A 395 -2.21 -1.43 -35.99
CA ASP A 395 -2.34 -2.16 -34.71
C ASP A 395 -1.42 -3.39 -34.59
N MET A 396 -0.89 -3.90 -35.71
CA MET A 396 0.06 -5.02 -35.73
C MET A 396 1.51 -4.59 -35.50
N LEU A 397 1.76 -3.29 -35.33
CA LEU A 397 3.09 -2.74 -35.07
C LEU A 397 3.74 -3.36 -33.80
N ILE A 398 2.92 -3.77 -32.82
CA ILE A 398 3.37 -4.45 -31.61
C ILE A 398 4.19 -5.72 -31.92
N LYS A 399 3.83 -6.44 -33.00
CA LYS A 399 4.47 -7.69 -33.42
C LYS A 399 5.48 -7.52 -34.54
N LEU A 400 5.73 -6.28 -34.98
CA LEU A 400 6.69 -6.03 -36.05
C LEU A 400 8.09 -6.31 -35.50
N THR A 401 8.74 -7.31 -36.10
CA THR A 401 10.13 -7.65 -35.84
C THR A 401 10.96 -7.40 -37.08
N SER A 402 12.20 -6.99 -36.84
CA SER A 402 13.24 -6.87 -37.86
C SER A 402 13.59 -8.22 -38.47
N ARG A 403 14.41 -8.19 -39.54
CA ARG A 403 14.97 -9.40 -40.16
C ARG A 403 15.81 -10.24 -39.18
N ASP A 404 16.39 -9.59 -38.18
CA ASP A 404 17.24 -10.22 -37.17
C ASP A 404 16.44 -10.68 -35.92
N GLY A 405 15.11 -10.52 -35.94
CA GLY A 405 14.21 -10.92 -34.85
C GLY A 405 14.02 -9.87 -33.76
N ASP A 406 14.70 -8.73 -33.87
CA ASP A 406 14.63 -7.64 -32.89
C ASP A 406 13.35 -6.82 -33.05
N TRP A 407 12.89 -6.23 -31.95
CA TRP A 407 11.70 -5.41 -31.95
C TRP A 407 11.90 -4.15 -32.80
N PHE A 408 10.89 -3.72 -33.55
CA PHE A 408 11.00 -2.61 -34.50
C PHE A 408 11.52 -1.31 -33.86
N LEU A 409 11.28 -1.08 -32.57
CA LEU A 409 11.76 0.10 -31.85
C LEU A 409 13.28 0.19 -31.87
N ASP A 410 13.97 -0.94 -31.69
CA ASP A 410 15.44 -0.97 -31.62
C ASP A 410 16.06 -0.51 -32.94
N GLU A 411 15.44 -0.85 -34.07
CA GLU A 411 15.85 -0.37 -35.38
C GLU A 411 15.60 1.13 -35.57
N LEU A 412 14.46 1.65 -35.11
CA LEU A 412 14.16 3.09 -35.19
C LEU A 412 15.11 3.90 -34.32
N VAL A 413 15.39 3.45 -33.09
CA VAL A 413 16.35 4.07 -32.17
C VAL A 413 17.76 4.05 -32.77
N LEU A 414 18.17 2.94 -33.39
CA LEU A 414 19.46 2.82 -34.04
C LEU A 414 19.59 3.78 -35.23
N ASN A 415 18.59 3.84 -36.11
CA ASN A 415 18.62 4.74 -37.27
C ASN A 415 18.54 6.22 -36.85
N SER A 416 17.71 6.56 -35.86
CA SER A 416 17.67 7.90 -35.27
C SER A 416 19.01 8.29 -34.64
N THR A 417 19.65 7.38 -33.92
CA THR A 417 20.96 7.65 -33.30
C THR A 417 22.06 7.77 -34.36
N ARG A 418 22.00 6.99 -35.46
CA ARG A 418 22.88 7.15 -36.62
C ARG A 418 22.75 8.56 -37.23
N VAL A 419 21.53 9.03 -37.43
CA VAL A 419 21.27 10.39 -37.96
C VAL A 419 21.92 11.44 -37.06
N VAL A 420 21.68 11.38 -35.74
CA VAL A 420 22.24 12.34 -34.78
C VAL A 420 23.77 12.27 -34.74
N GLU A 421 24.34 11.06 -34.79
CA GLU A 421 25.78 10.88 -34.84
C GLU A 421 26.39 11.53 -36.09
N MET A 422 25.78 11.35 -37.26
CA MET A 422 26.21 12.01 -38.49
C MET A 422 26.11 13.55 -38.39
N ILE A 423 25.04 14.06 -37.81
CA ILE A 423 24.86 15.51 -37.59
C ILE A 423 25.88 16.07 -36.60
N ASN A 424 26.21 15.34 -35.52
CA ASN A 424 27.22 15.76 -34.55
C ASN A 424 28.64 15.83 -35.14
N ASN A 425 28.89 15.12 -36.25
CA ASN A 425 30.15 15.16 -36.97
C ASN A 425 30.23 16.29 -38.01
N LEU A 426 29.16 17.09 -38.19
CA LEU A 426 29.19 18.27 -39.05
C LEU A 426 30.10 19.37 -38.46
N PRO A 427 30.99 19.97 -39.25
CA PRO A 427 31.81 21.09 -38.82
C PRO A 427 31.01 22.40 -38.82
N LEU A 428 30.21 22.62 -37.78
CA LEU A 428 29.39 23.84 -37.65
C LEU A 428 30.29 25.08 -37.52
N LYS A 429 30.03 26.12 -38.31
CA LYS A 429 30.74 27.41 -38.24
C LYS A 429 30.15 28.24 -37.10
N GLN A 430 30.96 28.63 -36.12
CA GLN A 430 30.48 29.35 -34.93
C GLN A 430 29.91 30.75 -35.23
N ASP A 431 30.26 31.36 -36.36
CA ASP A 431 29.75 32.66 -36.80
C ASP A 431 29.03 32.55 -38.15
N GLY A 432 27.72 32.81 -38.18
CA GLY A 432 26.94 33.03 -39.41
C GLY A 432 26.02 31.89 -39.89
N GLU A 433 25.76 30.86 -39.08
CA GLU A 433 24.77 29.82 -39.44
C GLU A 433 23.32 30.31 -39.29
N ASP A 434 22.46 29.85 -40.19
CA ASP A 434 21.02 30.16 -40.18
C ASP A 434 20.37 29.60 -38.90
N GLU A 435 19.66 30.46 -38.14
CA GLU A 435 18.95 30.07 -36.93
C GLU A 435 17.95 28.92 -37.20
N ARG A 436 17.39 28.86 -38.42
CA ARG A 436 16.50 27.78 -38.85
C ARG A 436 17.22 26.44 -38.95
N PHE A 437 18.46 26.44 -39.42
CA PHE A 437 19.28 25.24 -39.53
C PHE A 437 19.59 24.65 -38.15
N LEU A 438 19.97 25.51 -37.19
CA LEU A 438 20.22 25.10 -35.80
C LEU A 438 18.96 24.57 -35.12
N LYS A 439 17.79 25.18 -35.36
CA LYS A 439 16.50 24.69 -34.84
C LYS A 439 16.15 23.30 -35.39
N ILE A 440 16.40 23.03 -36.66
CA ILE A 440 16.16 21.71 -37.26
C ILE A 440 17.10 20.66 -36.67
N ILE A 441 18.39 20.96 -36.53
CA ILE A 441 19.37 20.08 -35.88
C ILE A 441 18.94 19.75 -34.45
N ASN A 442 18.51 20.75 -33.67
CA ASN A 442 18.02 20.56 -32.31
C ASN A 442 16.71 19.76 -32.30
N GLY A 443 15.82 19.96 -33.28
CA GLY A 443 14.61 19.15 -33.43
C GLY A 443 14.91 17.68 -33.70
N ILE A 444 15.91 17.36 -34.52
CA ILE A 444 16.35 15.97 -34.75
C ILE A 444 16.94 15.36 -33.46
N LYS A 445 17.70 16.15 -32.68
CA LYS A 445 18.21 15.71 -31.37
C LYS A 445 17.07 15.45 -30.39
N ASN A 446 16.05 16.31 -30.34
CA ASN A 446 14.87 16.13 -29.49
C ASN A 446 14.07 14.89 -29.92
N ALA A 447 13.86 14.68 -31.23
CA ALA A 447 13.20 13.47 -31.73
C ALA A 447 13.97 12.19 -31.35
N ASN A 448 15.30 12.23 -31.41
CA ASN A 448 16.14 11.13 -30.95
C ASN A 448 16.05 10.89 -29.43
N ASN A 449 15.95 11.95 -28.63
CA ASN A 449 15.71 11.82 -27.20
C ASN A 449 14.36 11.17 -26.91
N ILE A 450 13.32 11.43 -27.71
CA ILE A 450 12.03 10.75 -27.61
C ILE A 450 12.18 9.25 -27.91
N TYR A 451 12.83 8.87 -29.02
CA TYR A 451 13.09 7.44 -29.32
C TYR A 451 13.86 6.75 -28.19
N LYS A 452 14.91 7.39 -27.68
CA LYS A 452 15.68 6.88 -26.53
C LYS A 452 14.81 6.80 -25.27
N GLY A 453 13.97 7.80 -25.01
CA GLY A 453 13.00 7.79 -23.91
C GLY A 453 11.99 6.66 -24.01
N LEU A 454 11.55 6.29 -25.21
CA LEU A 454 10.64 5.16 -25.44
C LEU A 454 11.35 3.82 -25.16
N HIS A 455 12.61 3.72 -25.56
CA HIS A 455 13.45 2.56 -25.23
C HIS A 455 13.74 2.49 -23.72
N GLU A 456 14.04 3.62 -23.07
CA GLU A 456 14.21 3.71 -21.61
C GLU A 456 12.92 3.36 -20.85
N LEU A 457 11.75 3.77 -21.35
CA LEU A 457 10.45 3.36 -20.80
C LEU A 457 10.33 1.83 -20.85
N HIS A 458 10.65 1.22 -22.00
CA HIS A 458 10.61 -0.24 -22.15
C HIS A 458 11.59 -0.95 -21.22
N PHE A 459 12.82 -0.46 -21.13
CA PHE A 459 13.89 -1.04 -20.34
C PHE A 459 13.65 -0.89 -18.83
N ASN A 460 13.32 0.32 -18.34
CA ASN A 460 13.03 0.57 -16.93
C ASN A 460 11.76 -0.15 -16.48
N PHE A 461 10.80 -0.35 -17.39
CA PHE A 461 9.63 -1.17 -17.10
C PHE A 461 10.03 -2.62 -16.79
N HIS A 462 10.85 -3.26 -17.62
CA HIS A 462 11.30 -4.65 -17.38
C HIS A 462 12.20 -4.79 -16.16
N THR A 463 13.11 -3.85 -15.94
CA THR A 463 14.15 -3.99 -14.90
C THR A 463 13.69 -3.54 -13.52
N ILE A 464 12.75 -2.58 -13.45
CA ILE A 464 12.34 -1.96 -12.19
C ILE A 464 10.84 -2.15 -11.94
N ILE A 465 9.97 -1.67 -12.83
CA ILE A 465 8.53 -1.58 -12.56
C ILE A 465 7.90 -2.97 -12.47
N LEU A 466 8.16 -3.85 -13.43
CA LEU A 466 7.59 -5.19 -13.51
C LEU A 466 8.01 -6.07 -12.31
N PRO A 467 9.30 -6.22 -11.98
CA PRO A 467 9.75 -7.03 -10.84
C PRO A 467 9.24 -6.49 -9.50
N GLU A 468 9.28 -5.17 -9.29
CA GLU A 468 8.84 -4.57 -8.03
C GLU A 468 7.31 -4.68 -7.88
N SER A 469 6.54 -4.48 -8.95
CA SER A 469 5.08 -4.67 -8.95
C SER A 469 4.72 -6.12 -8.62
N MET A 470 5.35 -7.10 -9.27
CA MET A 470 5.14 -8.52 -8.99
C MET A 470 5.42 -8.83 -7.52
N LYS A 471 6.58 -8.41 -7.01
CA LYS A 471 6.98 -8.62 -5.61
C LYS A 471 5.98 -8.02 -4.62
N LYS A 472 5.55 -6.76 -4.82
CA LYS A 472 4.64 -6.08 -3.89
C LYS A 472 3.20 -6.60 -3.94
N ILE A 473 2.74 -7.06 -5.11
CA ILE A 473 1.42 -7.66 -5.26
C ILE A 473 1.40 -9.08 -4.67
N GLN A 474 2.44 -9.88 -4.90
CA GLN A 474 2.59 -11.21 -4.28
C GLN A 474 2.63 -11.12 -2.75
N SER A 475 3.38 -10.18 -2.20
CA SER A 475 3.44 -9.93 -0.74
C SER A 475 2.19 -9.27 -0.14
N GLU A 476 1.18 -8.94 -0.95
CA GLU A 476 -0.04 -8.25 -0.53
C GLU A 476 0.22 -6.96 0.24
N GLU A 477 1.10 -6.10 -0.30
CA GLU A 477 1.32 -4.81 0.32
C GLU A 477 0.04 -3.96 0.26
N SER A 478 -0.49 -3.58 1.43
CA SER A 478 -1.75 -2.86 1.57
C SER A 478 -1.79 -1.57 0.76
N THR A 479 -0.69 -0.82 0.72
CA THR A 479 -0.62 0.46 0.00
C THR A 479 -0.67 0.30 -1.51
N VAL A 480 -0.13 -0.81 -2.04
CA VAL A 480 -0.13 -1.14 -3.48
C VAL A 480 -1.49 -1.64 -3.91
N ILE A 481 -2.13 -2.52 -3.12
CA ILE A 481 -3.49 -3.00 -3.41
C ILE A 481 -4.49 -1.84 -3.36
N GLN A 482 -4.35 -0.94 -2.38
CA GLN A 482 -5.19 0.27 -2.31
C GLN A 482 -4.99 1.15 -3.56
N MET A 483 -3.75 1.38 -3.98
CA MET A 483 -3.45 2.16 -5.19
C MET A 483 -4.07 1.55 -6.44
N ILE A 484 -4.01 0.23 -6.62
CA ILE A 484 -4.68 -0.46 -7.75
C ILE A 484 -6.19 -0.29 -7.68
N THR A 485 -6.77 -0.35 -6.47
CA THR A 485 -8.21 -0.13 -6.25
C THR A 485 -8.60 1.31 -6.56
N ASP A 486 -7.80 2.29 -6.14
CA ASP A 486 -8.02 3.72 -6.41
C ASP A 486 -7.94 4.02 -7.91
N LEU A 487 -6.99 3.42 -8.64
CA LEU A 487 -6.93 3.48 -10.11
C LEU A 487 -8.17 2.86 -10.75
N GLY A 488 -8.61 1.70 -10.27
CA GLY A 488 -9.83 1.05 -10.75
C GLY A 488 -11.08 1.92 -10.52
N ASN A 489 -11.17 2.57 -9.37
CA ASN A 489 -12.26 3.50 -9.05
C ASN A 489 -12.23 4.73 -9.97
N LEU A 490 -11.06 5.33 -10.21
CA LEU A 490 -10.89 6.44 -11.15
C LEU A 490 -11.36 6.07 -12.57
N ILE A 491 -11.07 4.84 -13.01
CA ILE A 491 -11.53 4.35 -14.31
C ILE A 491 -13.03 4.04 -14.29
N GLY A 492 -13.58 3.57 -13.18
CA GLY A 492 -15.02 3.34 -13.01
C GLY A 492 -15.85 4.63 -13.10
N GLU A 493 -15.32 5.76 -12.62
CA GLU A 493 -15.99 7.07 -12.66
C GLU A 493 -16.22 7.62 -14.08
N LEU A 494 -15.55 7.06 -15.08
CA LEU A 494 -15.72 7.44 -16.49
C LEU A 494 -17.12 7.18 -17.04
N GLY A 495 -17.81 6.19 -16.48
CA GLY A 495 -19.12 5.72 -16.95
C GLY A 495 -19.10 5.03 -18.32
N THR A 496 -17.96 5.00 -19.02
CA THR A 496 -17.69 4.27 -20.27
C THR A 496 -16.27 3.70 -20.24
N THR A 497 -15.93 2.82 -21.17
CA THR A 497 -14.59 2.24 -21.24
C THR A 497 -13.56 3.24 -21.79
N ILE A 498 -12.28 3.11 -21.40
CA ILE A 498 -11.20 3.96 -21.94
C ILE A 498 -11.11 3.90 -23.48
N PRO A 499 -11.19 2.72 -24.14
CA PRO A 499 -11.15 2.64 -25.60
C PRO A 499 -12.28 3.40 -26.29
N GLU A 500 -13.50 3.38 -25.71
CA GLU A 500 -14.63 4.14 -26.26
C GLU A 500 -14.39 5.65 -26.20
N MET A 501 -13.80 6.16 -25.12
CA MET A 501 -13.43 7.57 -25.02
C MET A 501 -12.31 7.96 -25.98
N ILE A 502 -11.28 7.11 -26.13
CA ILE A 502 -10.24 7.33 -27.14
C ILE A 502 -10.88 7.41 -28.54
N ALA A 503 -11.81 6.50 -28.87
CA ALA A 503 -12.52 6.52 -30.15
C ALA A 503 -13.38 7.79 -30.34
N GLN A 504 -13.94 8.35 -29.26
CA GLN A 504 -14.65 9.63 -29.31
C GLN A 504 -13.71 10.80 -29.56
N LEU A 505 -12.55 10.85 -28.88
CA LEU A 505 -11.52 11.88 -29.12
C LEU A 505 -10.93 11.79 -30.54
N GLU A 506 -10.76 10.58 -31.08
CA GLU A 506 -10.33 10.38 -32.47
C GLU A 506 -11.35 10.87 -33.49
N LYS A 507 -12.65 10.77 -33.18
CA LYS A 507 -13.70 11.41 -33.99
C LYS A 507 -13.60 12.94 -33.92
N ILE A 508 -13.30 13.52 -32.75
CA ILE A 508 -13.07 14.98 -32.63
C ILE A 508 -11.87 15.40 -33.48
N LEU A 509 -10.76 14.65 -33.43
CA LEU A 509 -9.61 14.89 -34.32
C LEU A 509 -10.00 14.84 -35.79
N SER A 510 -10.82 13.85 -36.19
CA SER A 510 -11.32 13.73 -37.56
C SER A 510 -12.20 14.94 -37.95
N CYS A 511 -13.06 15.42 -37.04
CA CYS A 511 -13.86 16.63 -37.26
C CYS A 511 -12.98 17.88 -37.40
N LEU A 512 -11.90 18.01 -36.61
CA LEU A 512 -10.94 19.10 -36.74
C LEU A 512 -10.21 19.06 -38.08
N PHE A 513 -9.85 17.88 -38.57
CA PHE A 513 -9.26 17.72 -39.91
C PHE A 513 -10.25 18.09 -41.01
N MET A 514 -11.53 17.75 -40.85
CA MET A 514 -12.60 18.08 -41.80
C MET A 514 -13.18 19.49 -41.63
N GLN A 515 -12.68 20.30 -40.68
CA GLN A 515 -13.18 21.64 -40.33
C GLN A 515 -14.70 21.67 -40.07
N MET A 516 -15.23 20.64 -39.40
CA MET A 516 -16.64 20.56 -39.01
C MET A 516 -16.87 21.16 -37.62
N ASP A 517 -18.07 21.71 -37.39
CA ASP A 517 -18.46 22.21 -36.07
C ASP A 517 -18.49 21.08 -35.03
N ILE A 518 -17.90 21.35 -33.86
CA ILE A 518 -17.83 20.40 -32.75
C ILE A 518 -19.24 20.27 -32.16
N ASN A 519 -19.83 19.08 -32.25
CA ASN A 519 -21.10 18.76 -31.60
C ASN A 519 -20.99 18.96 -30.07
N PRO A 520 -21.98 19.57 -29.39
CA PRO A 520 -21.98 19.73 -27.94
C PRO A 520 -21.78 18.42 -27.14
N SER A 521 -22.08 17.26 -27.73
CA SER A 521 -21.76 15.96 -27.11
C SER A 521 -20.26 15.74 -26.87
N TYR A 522 -19.39 16.36 -27.67
CA TYR A 522 -17.94 16.24 -27.55
C TYR A 522 -17.35 17.14 -26.46
N GLU A 523 -18.03 18.23 -26.10
CA GLU A 523 -17.61 19.12 -25.01
C GLU A 523 -17.70 18.38 -23.65
N LEU A 524 -18.75 17.58 -23.46
CA LEU A 524 -18.89 16.68 -22.30
C LEU A 524 -17.74 15.65 -22.21
N VAL A 525 -17.24 15.17 -23.35
CA VAL A 525 -16.12 14.21 -23.39
C VAL A 525 -14.83 14.89 -22.91
N LEU A 526 -14.56 16.10 -23.40
CA LEU A 526 -13.39 16.89 -22.99
C LEU A 526 -13.45 17.26 -21.50
N GLU A 527 -14.62 17.63 -20.97
CA GLU A 527 -14.80 17.92 -19.54
C GLU A 527 -14.53 16.69 -18.66
N ARG A 528 -14.98 15.50 -19.09
CA ARG A 528 -14.70 14.24 -18.38
C ARG A 528 -13.21 13.92 -18.37
N VAL A 529 -12.52 14.08 -19.49
CA VAL A 529 -11.06 13.85 -19.57
C VAL A 529 -10.30 14.87 -18.71
N ALA A 530 -10.72 16.14 -18.70
CA ALA A 530 -10.14 17.17 -17.84
C ALA A 530 -10.33 16.85 -16.34
N THR A 531 -11.51 16.36 -15.95
CA THR A 531 -11.79 15.92 -14.58
C THR A 531 -10.87 14.78 -14.17
N ILE A 532 -10.66 13.81 -15.06
CA ILE A 532 -9.72 12.71 -14.82
C ILE A 532 -8.29 13.18 -14.70
N ARG A 533 -7.86 14.10 -15.56
CA ARG A 533 -6.51 14.65 -15.52
C ARG A 533 -6.20 15.20 -14.13
N ILE A 534 -7.13 15.98 -13.57
CA ILE A 534 -7.00 16.56 -12.22
C ILE A 534 -6.97 15.45 -11.15
N LYS A 535 -7.90 14.50 -11.20
CA LYS A 535 -7.97 13.40 -10.21
C LYS A 535 -6.73 12.51 -10.26
N PHE A 536 -6.27 12.14 -11.45
CA PHE A 536 -5.06 11.34 -11.63
C PHE A 536 -3.82 12.09 -11.14
N GLN A 537 -3.68 13.38 -11.46
CA GLN A 537 -2.61 14.20 -10.89
C GLN A 537 -2.67 14.25 -9.37
N SER A 538 -3.86 14.32 -8.75
CA SER A 538 -4.01 14.30 -7.30
C SER A 538 -3.59 12.97 -6.66
N LEU A 539 -3.77 11.84 -7.37
CA LEU A 539 -3.33 10.51 -6.90
C LEU A 539 -1.80 10.37 -6.96
N VAL A 540 -1.17 10.95 -7.99
CA VAL A 540 0.28 10.93 -8.20
C VAL A 540 1.00 11.94 -7.28
N GLN A 541 0.38 13.09 -7.00
CA GLN A 541 0.99 14.15 -6.18
C GLN A 541 1.12 13.76 -4.69
N THR A 542 2.19 14.26 -4.08
CA THR A 542 2.55 13.95 -2.69
C THR A 542 2.01 15.03 -1.73
N GLN A 543 1.32 14.60 -0.67
CA GLN A 543 0.85 15.49 0.42
C GLN A 543 1.62 15.29 1.75
N SER A 544 2.57 14.35 1.80
CA SER A 544 3.32 13.94 3.00
C SER A 544 4.77 13.62 2.68
N ASP A 545 5.70 13.88 3.60
CA ASP A 545 7.15 13.60 3.43
C ASP A 545 7.49 12.10 3.38
N VAL A 546 6.59 11.22 3.86
CA VAL A 546 6.78 9.76 3.81
C VAL A 546 5.97 9.16 2.66
N LEU A 547 6.68 8.73 1.61
CA LEU A 547 6.09 8.06 0.45
C LEU A 547 5.81 6.59 0.75
N SER A 548 4.56 6.15 0.53
CA SER A 548 4.21 4.73 0.56
C SER A 548 4.75 4.00 -0.66
N SER A 549 4.98 2.68 -0.58
CA SER A 549 5.49 1.92 -1.73
C SER A 549 4.52 1.95 -2.92
N GLY A 550 3.20 1.91 -2.68
CA GLY A 550 2.20 2.08 -3.73
C GLY A 550 2.32 3.41 -4.47
N LYS A 551 2.57 4.51 -3.75
CA LYS A 551 2.79 5.83 -4.37
C LYS A 551 4.13 5.90 -5.09
N MET A 552 5.22 5.39 -4.51
CA MET A 552 6.53 5.36 -5.17
C MET A 552 6.47 4.59 -6.48
N LEU A 553 5.76 3.45 -6.49
CA LEU A 553 5.60 2.63 -7.70
C LEU A 553 4.79 3.35 -8.77
N LEU A 554 3.65 3.96 -8.40
CA LEU A 554 2.82 4.74 -9.34
C LEU A 554 3.56 5.97 -9.87
N MET A 555 4.28 6.70 -9.01
CA MET A 555 5.09 7.86 -9.40
C MET A 555 6.25 7.46 -10.30
N GLY A 556 6.95 6.37 -9.98
CA GLY A 556 8.03 5.83 -10.82
C GLY A 556 7.52 5.43 -12.19
N PHE A 557 6.38 4.74 -12.26
CA PHE A 557 5.79 4.33 -13.54
C PHE A 557 5.27 5.53 -14.34
N ASN A 558 4.53 6.45 -13.71
CA ASN A 558 4.04 7.65 -14.37
C ASN A 558 5.18 8.59 -14.81
N GLY A 559 6.25 8.69 -14.02
CA GLY A 559 7.42 9.52 -14.32
C GLY A 559 8.12 9.15 -15.63
N LEU A 560 8.09 7.87 -16.02
CA LEU A 560 8.62 7.43 -17.31
C LEU A 560 7.80 8.02 -18.49
N PHE A 561 6.49 8.14 -18.34
CA PHE A 561 5.62 8.75 -19.34
C PHE A 561 5.69 10.29 -19.32
N ASP A 562 5.82 10.91 -18.15
CA ASP A 562 5.96 12.36 -18.03
C ASP A 562 7.25 12.86 -18.68
N LYS A 563 8.36 12.12 -18.55
CA LYS A 563 9.60 12.42 -19.26
C LYS A 563 9.38 12.45 -20.78
N LEU A 564 8.64 11.49 -21.33
CA LEU A 564 8.30 11.44 -22.75
C LEU A 564 7.43 12.63 -23.18
N SER A 565 6.43 12.98 -22.37
CA SER A 565 5.60 14.16 -22.63
C SER A 565 6.46 15.42 -22.66
N GLN A 566 7.38 15.62 -21.71
CA GLN A 566 8.27 16.79 -21.69
C GLN A 566 9.15 16.88 -22.95
N GLU A 567 9.77 15.77 -23.36
CA GLU A 567 10.58 15.74 -24.59
C GLU A 567 9.73 16.03 -25.85
N MET A 568 8.48 15.58 -25.89
CA MET A 568 7.55 15.92 -26.97
C MET A 568 7.22 17.42 -27.01
N HIS A 569 6.95 18.04 -25.86
CA HIS A 569 6.73 19.50 -25.79
C HIS A 569 7.97 20.27 -26.28
N ASN A 570 9.18 19.81 -25.92
CA ASN A 570 10.44 20.39 -26.41
C ASN A 570 10.55 20.28 -27.94
N LEU A 571 10.17 19.14 -28.52
CA LEU A 571 10.14 18.94 -29.98
C LEU A 571 9.16 19.89 -30.68
N VAL A 572 7.91 19.95 -30.20
CA VAL A 572 6.86 20.81 -30.77
C VAL A 572 7.24 22.28 -30.68
N ASN A 573 7.79 22.72 -29.54
CA ASN A 573 8.26 24.11 -29.37
C ASN A 573 9.43 24.46 -30.30
N THR A 574 10.33 23.49 -30.56
CA THR A 574 11.52 23.72 -31.39
C THR A 574 11.18 23.76 -32.88
N LEU A 575 10.33 22.84 -33.35
CA LEU A 575 10.00 22.69 -34.77
C LEU A 575 8.72 23.45 -35.20
N GLY A 576 7.82 23.77 -34.28
CA GLY A 576 6.49 24.33 -34.58
C GLY A 576 6.50 25.74 -35.21
N ASN A 577 7.56 26.51 -34.98
CA ASN A 577 7.72 27.87 -35.51
C ASN A 577 8.74 27.96 -36.67
N LEU A 578 9.03 26.85 -37.35
CA LEU A 578 9.98 26.84 -38.46
C LEU A 578 9.38 27.41 -39.75
N ASP A 579 9.97 28.49 -40.25
CA ASP A 579 9.65 29.07 -41.56
C ASP A 579 10.54 28.46 -42.66
N ILE A 580 10.00 27.44 -43.33
CA ILE A 580 10.70 26.66 -44.36
C ILE A 580 10.12 27.03 -45.74
N PRO A 581 10.97 27.25 -46.76
CA PRO A 581 10.52 27.55 -48.12
C PRO A 581 9.48 26.54 -48.64
N ILE A 582 8.38 27.05 -49.20
CA ILE A 582 7.25 26.23 -49.65
C ILE A 582 7.67 25.26 -50.77
N SER A 583 8.63 25.66 -51.61
CA SER A 583 9.20 24.83 -52.67
C SER A 583 9.82 23.54 -52.15
N TRP A 584 10.42 23.54 -50.95
CA TRP A 584 11.07 22.36 -50.36
C TRP A 584 10.06 21.26 -49.98
N ARG A 585 8.78 21.61 -49.85
CA ARG A 585 7.69 20.63 -49.66
C ARG A 585 7.45 19.75 -50.89
N LYS A 586 8.05 20.07 -52.04
CA LYS A 586 7.90 19.33 -53.29
C LYS A 586 8.88 18.17 -53.44
N LEU A 587 9.86 18.06 -52.54
CA LEU A 587 10.83 16.97 -52.50
C LEU A 587 10.13 15.63 -52.23
N ASP A 588 10.63 14.57 -52.86
CA ASP A 588 10.08 13.21 -52.73
C ASP A 588 10.09 12.70 -51.28
N GLN A 589 11.24 12.75 -50.60
CA GLN A 589 11.40 12.30 -49.22
C GLN A 589 10.55 13.14 -48.25
N VAL A 590 10.44 14.45 -48.48
CA VAL A 590 9.59 15.34 -47.66
C VAL A 590 8.10 15.04 -47.88
N LYS A 591 7.68 14.81 -49.13
CA LYS A 591 6.29 14.45 -49.44
C LYS A 591 5.88 13.12 -48.82
N GLU A 592 6.74 12.11 -48.91
CA GLU A 592 6.49 10.80 -48.32
C GLU A 592 6.51 10.87 -46.78
N ALA A 593 7.46 11.57 -46.17
CA ALA A 593 7.48 11.82 -44.73
C ALA A 593 6.20 12.52 -44.24
N LYS A 594 5.77 13.59 -44.93
CA LYS A 594 4.53 14.33 -44.61
C LYS A 594 3.25 13.52 -44.80
N SER A 595 3.26 12.54 -45.69
CA SER A 595 2.09 11.67 -45.89
C SER A 595 1.83 10.76 -44.68
N ILE A 596 2.86 10.51 -43.89
CA ILE A 596 2.82 9.67 -42.68
C ILE A 596 2.82 10.53 -41.41
N ALA A 597 3.37 11.74 -41.47
CA ALA A 597 3.51 12.62 -40.32
C ALA A 597 2.18 13.05 -39.71
N ALA A 598 2.11 12.97 -38.38
CA ALA A 598 0.99 13.48 -37.62
C ALA A 598 1.00 15.02 -37.57
N HIS A 599 -0.20 15.63 -37.54
CA HIS A 599 -0.37 17.08 -37.48
C HIS A 599 -0.11 17.69 -36.09
N ILE A 600 0.97 17.27 -35.43
CA ILE A 600 1.31 17.63 -34.03
C ILE A 600 1.59 19.12 -33.82
N PHE A 601 1.94 19.86 -34.87
CA PHE A 601 2.25 21.29 -34.79
C PHE A 601 0.99 22.18 -34.74
N ASN A 602 -0.20 21.63 -35.00
CA ASN A 602 -1.44 22.36 -34.79
C ASN A 602 -1.82 22.31 -33.30
N PRO A 603 -1.92 23.45 -32.59
CA PRO A 603 -2.13 23.46 -31.15
C PRO A 603 -3.42 22.74 -30.72
N LYS A 604 -4.52 22.88 -31.49
CA LYS A 604 -5.80 22.19 -31.17
C LYS A 604 -5.71 20.68 -31.33
N VAL A 605 -4.92 20.21 -32.32
CA VAL A 605 -4.68 18.78 -32.53
C VAL A 605 -3.76 18.25 -31.43
N HIS A 606 -2.76 19.03 -31.03
CA HIS A 606 -1.83 18.67 -29.97
C HIS A 606 -2.53 18.48 -28.62
N GLU A 607 -3.41 19.41 -28.23
CA GLU A 607 -4.19 19.32 -26.98
C GLU A 607 -5.02 18.02 -26.91
N ILE A 608 -5.71 17.67 -27.99
CA ILE A 608 -6.51 16.43 -28.03
C ILE A 608 -5.61 15.18 -28.06
N LEU A 609 -4.45 15.24 -28.72
CA LEU A 609 -3.48 14.16 -28.67
C LEU A 609 -2.95 13.97 -27.24
N GLU A 610 -2.69 15.02 -26.48
CA GLU A 610 -2.33 14.90 -25.06
C GLU A 610 -3.43 14.22 -24.24
N ASP A 611 -4.69 14.56 -24.47
CA ASP A 611 -5.84 13.92 -23.83
C ASP A 611 -5.91 12.42 -24.18
N ILE A 612 -5.71 12.06 -25.45
CA ILE A 612 -5.65 10.66 -25.89
C ILE A 612 -4.50 9.91 -25.23
N PHE A 613 -3.30 10.50 -25.16
CA PHE A 613 -2.13 9.85 -24.57
C PHE A 613 -2.17 9.81 -23.03
N LEU A 614 -2.91 10.71 -22.38
CA LEU A 614 -3.27 10.56 -20.97
C LEU A 614 -4.14 9.32 -20.75
N LEU A 615 -5.17 9.11 -21.59
CA LEU A 615 -6.03 7.94 -21.50
C LEU A 615 -5.29 6.64 -21.84
N LYS A 616 -4.47 6.62 -22.90
CA LYS A 616 -3.63 5.45 -23.25
C LYS A 616 -2.62 5.12 -22.15
N ARG A 617 -2.08 6.13 -21.46
CA ARG A 617 -1.21 5.92 -20.29
C ARG A 617 -1.97 5.26 -19.14
N LEU A 618 -3.15 5.78 -18.78
CA LEU A 618 -4.01 5.19 -17.75
C LEU A 618 -4.39 3.74 -18.09
N GLN A 619 -4.72 3.49 -19.36
CA GLN A 619 -4.99 2.16 -19.88
C GLN A 619 -3.78 1.23 -19.69
N ALA A 620 -2.59 1.65 -20.12
CA ALA A 620 -1.38 0.84 -20.00
C ALA A 620 -1.06 0.50 -18.53
N ILE A 621 -1.18 1.48 -17.63
CA ILE A 621 -0.94 1.28 -16.19
C ILE A 621 -1.98 0.32 -15.59
N SER A 622 -3.26 0.54 -15.86
CA SER A 622 -4.34 -0.27 -15.29
C SER A 622 -4.35 -1.70 -15.83
N GLU A 623 -4.16 -1.88 -17.13
CA GLU A 623 -4.11 -3.22 -17.74
C GLU A 623 -2.91 -4.01 -17.22
N PHE A 624 -1.74 -3.37 -17.09
CA PHE A 624 -0.56 -3.99 -16.50
C PHE A 624 -0.80 -4.48 -15.07
N PHE A 625 -1.33 -3.60 -14.19
CA PHE A 625 -1.61 -4.01 -12.81
C PHE A 625 -2.71 -5.07 -12.74
N GLY A 626 -3.70 -5.03 -13.63
CA GLY A 626 -4.72 -6.07 -13.78
C GLY A 626 -4.11 -7.44 -14.12
N LEU A 627 -3.26 -7.50 -15.16
CA LEU A 627 -2.55 -8.74 -15.55
C LEU A 627 -1.67 -9.26 -14.41
N THR A 628 -0.94 -8.36 -13.73
CA THR A 628 -0.08 -8.76 -12.61
C THR A 628 -0.90 -9.30 -11.44
N LEU A 629 -2.04 -8.68 -11.14
CA LEU A 629 -2.97 -9.14 -10.11
C LEU A 629 -3.53 -10.54 -10.44
N GLU A 630 -3.95 -10.77 -11.69
CA GLU A 630 -4.45 -12.07 -12.15
C GLU A 630 -3.39 -13.18 -12.07
N MET A 631 -2.15 -12.89 -12.45
CA MET A 631 -1.03 -13.83 -12.31
C MET A 631 -0.73 -14.16 -10.85
N CYS A 632 -0.72 -13.15 -9.97
CA CYS A 632 -0.46 -13.33 -8.55
C CYS A 632 -1.62 -14.05 -7.83
N GLN A 633 -2.86 -13.81 -8.24
CA GLN A 633 -4.04 -14.53 -7.74
C GLN A 633 -4.08 -15.98 -8.22
N SER A 634 -3.50 -16.27 -9.39
CA SER A 634 -3.44 -17.63 -9.90
C SER A 634 -2.75 -18.55 -8.90
N PHE A 635 -1.64 -18.12 -8.27
CA PHE A 635 -0.97 -18.88 -7.21
C PHE A 635 -1.89 -19.30 -6.05
N LYS A 636 -2.98 -18.57 -5.79
CA LYS A 636 -3.92 -18.83 -4.67
C LYS A 636 -5.02 -19.84 -5.00
N GLY A 637 -5.04 -20.40 -6.21
CA GLY A 637 -5.86 -21.58 -6.54
C GLY A 637 -7.21 -21.33 -7.21
N ASN A 638 -7.54 -20.09 -7.60
CA ASN A 638 -8.83 -19.79 -8.24
C ASN A 638 -8.83 -20.04 -9.76
N LYS A 639 -7.72 -19.76 -10.45
CA LYS A 639 -7.51 -19.96 -11.90
C LYS A 639 -6.04 -20.31 -12.17
N HIS A 640 -5.75 -21.08 -13.22
CA HIS A 640 -4.36 -21.30 -13.68
C HIS A 640 -4.10 -20.35 -14.84
N ILE A 641 -3.48 -19.20 -14.54
CA ILE A 641 -3.06 -18.21 -15.54
C ILE A 641 -1.61 -17.85 -15.24
N VAL A 642 -0.72 -18.21 -16.15
CA VAL A 642 0.68 -17.80 -16.15
C VAL A 642 0.92 -17.05 -17.43
N PHE A 643 1.16 -15.75 -17.31
CA PHE A 643 1.46 -14.90 -18.45
C PHE A 643 2.94 -15.02 -18.81
N SER A 644 3.24 -15.00 -20.12
CA SER A 644 4.60 -14.82 -20.58
C SER A 644 5.05 -13.36 -20.41
N ASP A 645 6.36 -13.12 -20.43
CA ASP A 645 6.91 -11.77 -20.37
C ASP A 645 6.33 -10.85 -21.46
N GLU A 646 6.20 -11.37 -22.69
CA GLU A 646 5.57 -10.65 -23.81
C GLU A 646 4.13 -10.19 -23.52
N GLN A 647 3.37 -10.97 -22.72
CA GLN A 647 1.99 -10.64 -22.37
C GLN A 647 1.91 -9.58 -21.28
N LEU A 648 2.79 -9.64 -20.27
CA LEU A 648 2.87 -8.65 -19.19
C LEU A 648 3.32 -7.28 -19.71
N VAL A 649 4.17 -7.28 -20.73
CA VAL A 649 4.77 -6.08 -21.34
C VAL A 649 3.87 -5.49 -22.44
N LYS A 650 2.89 -6.25 -22.92
CA LYS A 650 1.99 -5.84 -24.01
C LYS A 650 1.36 -4.46 -23.82
N PRO A 651 0.84 -4.06 -22.64
CA PRO A 651 0.24 -2.73 -22.47
C PRO A 651 1.22 -1.58 -22.73
N VAL A 652 2.48 -1.74 -22.31
CA VAL A 652 3.54 -0.75 -22.53
C VAL A 652 4.00 -0.75 -24.00
N ARG A 653 4.15 -1.92 -24.61
CA ARG A 653 4.45 -2.02 -26.06
C ARG A 653 3.36 -1.40 -26.92
N GLN A 654 2.09 -1.57 -26.54
CA GLN A 654 0.96 -0.96 -27.22
C GLN A 654 1.01 0.56 -27.10
N PHE A 655 1.25 1.10 -25.90
CA PHE A 655 1.46 2.53 -25.71
C PHE A 655 2.59 3.07 -26.60
N ILE A 656 3.74 2.39 -26.64
CA ILE A 656 4.90 2.82 -27.46
C ILE A 656 4.56 2.79 -28.96
N ALA A 657 3.91 1.72 -29.44
CA ALA A 657 3.49 1.59 -30.83
C ALA A 657 2.49 2.69 -31.23
N ASP A 658 1.51 2.96 -30.37
CA ASP A 658 0.56 4.06 -30.54
C ASP A 658 1.25 5.44 -30.54
N PHE A 659 2.21 5.65 -29.64
CA PHE A 659 2.96 6.89 -29.52
C PHE A 659 3.76 7.20 -30.79
N ILE A 660 4.48 6.20 -31.30
CA ILE A 660 5.26 6.34 -32.52
C ILE A 660 4.33 6.61 -33.70
N SER A 661 3.33 5.76 -33.89
CA SER A 661 2.42 5.82 -35.05
C SER A 661 1.62 7.12 -35.13
N LYS A 662 1.16 7.66 -33.99
CA LYS A 662 0.29 8.84 -33.96
C LYS A 662 1.00 10.15 -33.69
N GLN A 663 2.28 10.15 -33.30
CA GLN A 663 2.97 11.40 -32.96
C GLN A 663 4.39 11.58 -33.50
N LEU A 664 5.11 10.52 -33.92
CA LEU A 664 6.55 10.63 -34.20
C LEU A 664 6.94 10.28 -35.64
N LEU A 665 6.24 9.34 -36.29
CA LEU A 665 6.55 8.94 -37.67
C LEU A 665 6.56 10.16 -38.61
N GLY A 666 7.51 10.19 -39.55
CA GLY A 666 7.61 11.22 -40.59
C GLY A 666 8.24 12.54 -40.12
N ILE A 667 8.26 12.86 -38.83
CA ILE A 667 8.80 14.14 -38.33
C ILE A 667 10.33 14.15 -38.38
N THR A 668 10.96 13.06 -37.96
CA THR A 668 12.43 12.95 -37.96
C THR A 668 12.95 12.94 -39.39
N THR A 669 12.33 12.16 -40.28
CA THR A 669 12.75 12.03 -41.68
C THR A 669 12.48 13.30 -42.50
N GLU A 670 11.39 14.03 -42.19
CA GLU A 670 11.15 15.38 -42.71
C GLU A 670 12.28 16.36 -42.30
N ALA A 671 12.63 16.39 -41.00
CA ALA A 671 13.67 17.28 -40.49
C ALA A 671 15.07 16.95 -41.08
N VAL A 672 15.38 15.67 -41.29
CA VAL A 672 16.63 15.24 -41.95
C VAL A 672 16.67 15.72 -43.40
N ALA A 673 15.57 15.60 -44.15
CA ALA A 673 15.51 16.08 -45.53
C ALA A 673 15.74 17.61 -45.61
N TYR A 674 15.20 18.39 -44.68
CA TYR A 674 15.49 19.82 -44.59
C TYR A 674 16.94 20.11 -44.21
N THR A 675 17.54 19.30 -43.32
CA THR A 675 18.96 19.42 -42.96
C THR A 675 19.84 19.28 -44.21
N VAL A 676 19.55 18.30 -45.08
CA VAL A 676 20.24 18.13 -46.36
C VAL A 676 20.08 19.38 -47.25
N CYS A 677 18.89 19.95 -47.33
CA CYS A 677 18.65 21.16 -48.12
C CYS A 677 19.47 22.36 -47.61
N PHE A 678 19.52 22.58 -46.29
CA PHE A 678 20.34 23.63 -45.69
C PHE A 678 21.84 23.38 -45.90
N LEU A 679 22.31 22.13 -45.81
CA LEU A 679 23.70 21.79 -46.12
C LEU A 679 24.06 22.11 -47.58
N LEU A 680 23.18 21.79 -48.53
CA LEU A 680 23.38 22.14 -49.94
C LEU A 680 23.36 23.66 -50.17
N GLN A 681 22.52 24.40 -49.43
CA GLN A 681 22.48 25.86 -49.48
C GLN A 681 23.74 26.50 -48.89
N ASN A 682 24.26 25.96 -47.78
CA ASN A 682 25.53 26.40 -47.17
C ASN A 682 26.72 26.19 -48.11
N LEU A 683 26.63 25.20 -49.01
CA LEU A 683 27.58 24.97 -50.09
C LEU A 683 27.36 25.88 -51.32
N SER A 684 26.58 26.96 -51.19
CA SER A 684 26.30 27.97 -52.23
C SER A 684 25.44 27.51 -53.41
N LEU A 685 24.64 26.45 -53.24
CA LEU A 685 23.60 26.06 -54.19
C LEU A 685 22.30 26.81 -53.89
N ASP A 686 21.67 27.43 -54.89
CA ASP A 686 20.29 27.92 -54.75
C ASP A 686 19.29 26.76 -54.88
N VAL A 687 19.06 26.08 -53.75
CA VAL A 687 18.18 24.92 -53.64
C VAL A 687 16.74 25.26 -54.06
N THR A 688 16.26 26.46 -53.73
CA THR A 688 14.88 26.89 -53.98
C THR A 688 14.63 27.05 -55.48
N HIS A 689 15.54 27.73 -56.19
CA HIS A 689 15.44 27.91 -57.64
C HIS A 689 15.57 26.58 -58.42
N GLU A 690 16.46 25.68 -58.00
CA GLU A 690 16.64 24.38 -58.64
C GLU A 690 15.43 23.45 -58.48
N ILE A 691 14.73 23.53 -57.35
CA ILE A 691 13.48 22.78 -57.11
C ILE A 691 12.36 23.32 -58.01
N GLU A 692 12.22 24.65 -58.11
CA GLU A 692 11.18 25.29 -58.91
C GLU A 692 11.37 25.07 -60.42
N HIS A 693 12.60 25.11 -60.92
CA HIS A 693 12.91 24.85 -62.34
C HIS A 693 12.61 23.40 -62.76
N LYS A 694 12.68 22.44 -61.82
CA LYS A 694 12.39 21.02 -62.09
C LYS A 694 10.92 20.62 -61.91
N ASP A 695 10.09 21.49 -61.34
CA ASP A 695 8.67 21.24 -61.06
C ASP A 695 7.74 21.31 -62.29
N ILE A 696 8.30 21.26 -63.51
CA ILE A 696 7.57 21.39 -64.79
C ILE A 696 7.10 20.01 -65.31
N GLY A 697 7.33 18.93 -64.56
CA GLY A 697 6.98 17.54 -64.94
C GLY A 697 5.66 17.01 -64.36
N ALA A 698 5.06 16.01 -65.02
CA ALA A 698 3.74 15.45 -64.72
C ALA A 698 3.56 14.81 -63.31
N GLU A 699 4.64 14.52 -62.58
CA GLU A 699 4.59 13.90 -61.25
C GLU A 699 4.84 14.87 -60.07
N SER A 700 5.21 16.14 -60.31
CA SER A 700 5.49 17.16 -59.27
C SER A 700 6.45 16.72 -58.14
N LYS A 701 7.26 15.67 -58.32
CA LYS A 701 8.19 15.14 -57.31
C LYS A 701 9.62 15.42 -57.78
N VAL A 702 10.41 16.09 -56.94
CA VAL A 702 11.84 16.29 -57.19
C VAL A 702 12.63 15.32 -56.30
N PRO A 703 13.35 14.34 -56.87
CA PRO A 703 14.16 13.42 -56.09
C PRO A 703 15.32 14.13 -55.38
N LEU A 704 15.47 13.91 -54.08
CA LEU A 704 16.57 14.48 -53.30
C LEU A 704 17.94 13.99 -53.81
N ASP A 705 18.02 12.74 -54.26
CA ASP A 705 19.21 12.15 -54.89
C ASP A 705 19.68 12.94 -56.14
N GLU A 706 18.74 13.42 -56.95
CA GLU A 706 19.05 14.19 -58.15
C GLU A 706 19.54 15.61 -57.85
N LEU A 707 19.08 16.21 -56.74
CA LEU A 707 19.59 17.49 -56.26
C LEU A 707 21.04 17.36 -55.78
N CYS A 708 21.35 16.30 -55.03
CA CYS A 708 22.72 15.99 -54.63
C CYS A 708 23.64 15.72 -55.84
N HIS A 709 23.17 15.03 -56.88
CA HIS A 709 23.92 14.84 -58.13
C HIS A 709 24.13 16.14 -58.93
N LYS A 710 23.15 17.04 -58.94
CA LYS A 710 23.34 18.38 -59.55
C LYS A 710 24.31 19.23 -58.75
N ALA A 711 24.21 19.21 -57.43
CA ALA A 711 25.13 19.89 -56.54
C ALA A 711 26.56 19.40 -56.74
N TRP A 712 26.78 18.10 -56.87
CA TRP A 712 28.08 17.52 -57.24
C TRP A 712 28.69 18.18 -58.48
N ASN A 713 27.92 18.23 -59.57
CA ASN A 713 28.38 18.78 -60.85
C ASN A 713 28.60 20.29 -60.79
N TYR A 714 27.81 21.03 -60.02
CA TYR A 714 27.95 22.47 -59.83
C TYR A 714 29.17 22.82 -58.98
N LEU A 715 29.36 22.14 -57.84
CA LEU A 715 30.45 22.38 -56.90
C LEU A 715 31.81 21.99 -57.49
N LEU A 716 31.88 20.93 -58.30
CA LEU A 716 33.09 20.59 -59.06
C LEU A 716 33.43 21.64 -60.13
N LYS A 717 32.42 22.21 -60.81
CA LYS A 717 32.61 23.27 -61.82
C LYS A 717 33.05 24.59 -61.21
N GLN A 718 32.58 24.91 -60.00
CA GLN A 718 32.99 26.11 -59.27
C GLN A 718 34.31 25.94 -58.51
N GLY A 719 34.86 24.73 -58.45
CA GLY A 719 36.15 24.45 -57.81
C GLY A 719 36.10 24.52 -56.27
N VAL A 720 34.92 24.34 -55.66
CA VAL A 720 34.75 24.36 -54.19
C VAL A 720 35.53 23.21 -53.53
N PHE A 721 35.61 22.05 -54.20
CA PHE A 721 36.44 20.91 -53.82
C PHE A 721 36.83 20.07 -55.05
N THR A 722 37.83 19.19 -54.92
CA THR A 722 38.25 18.26 -55.98
C THR A 722 37.67 16.85 -55.77
N GLN A 723 37.60 16.05 -56.84
CA GLN A 723 37.13 14.65 -56.75
C GLN A 723 37.98 13.79 -55.80
N ASN A 724 39.28 14.07 -55.69
CA ASN A 724 40.18 13.36 -54.78
C ASN A 724 39.87 13.71 -53.31
N LEU A 725 39.61 14.99 -53.02
CA LEU A 725 39.21 15.48 -51.69
C LEU A 725 37.91 14.82 -51.21
N VAL A 726 36.91 14.68 -52.09
CA VAL A 726 35.65 14.00 -51.73
C VAL A 726 35.87 12.50 -51.53
N SER A 727 36.68 11.85 -52.37
CA SER A 727 37.00 10.43 -52.19
C SER A 727 37.70 10.17 -50.85
N GLN A 728 38.61 11.05 -50.43
CA GLN A 728 39.24 10.99 -49.11
C GLN A 728 38.24 11.25 -47.98
N ALA A 729 37.41 12.29 -48.10
CA ALA A 729 36.35 12.60 -47.14
C ALA A 729 35.34 11.44 -46.96
N SER A 730 34.97 10.78 -48.07
CA SER A 730 34.11 9.58 -48.07
C SER A 730 34.77 8.38 -47.38
N GLY A 731 36.08 8.20 -47.57
CA GLY A 731 36.87 7.21 -46.84
C GLY A 731 36.86 7.47 -45.32
N PHE A 732 37.05 8.72 -44.90
CA PHE A 732 36.99 9.10 -43.49
C PHE A 732 35.57 8.95 -42.90
N SER A 733 34.52 9.36 -43.62
CA SER A 733 33.11 9.16 -43.21
C SER A 733 32.77 7.67 -43.02
N THR A 734 33.15 6.84 -43.99
CA THR A 734 32.89 5.39 -43.96
C THR A 734 33.63 4.71 -42.81
N ASN A 735 34.89 5.08 -42.57
CA ASN A 735 35.66 4.55 -41.45
C ASN A 735 35.05 4.93 -40.10
N LEU A 736 34.58 6.18 -39.95
CA LEU A 736 33.91 6.64 -38.74
C LEU A 736 32.59 5.91 -38.51
N LYS A 737 31.77 5.74 -39.56
CA LYS A 737 30.51 4.98 -39.50
C LYS A 737 30.74 3.53 -39.07
N ASN A 738 31.68 2.82 -39.72
CA ASN A 738 31.97 1.42 -39.41
C ASN A 738 32.51 1.25 -37.98
N ALA A 739 33.38 2.15 -37.53
CA ALA A 739 33.90 2.12 -36.16
C ALA A 739 32.79 2.36 -35.12
N TRP A 740 31.85 3.25 -35.41
CA TRP A 740 30.70 3.50 -34.54
C TRP A 740 29.74 2.31 -34.49
N GLU A 741 29.42 1.70 -35.63
CA GLU A 741 28.52 0.52 -35.69
C GLU A 741 29.08 -0.66 -34.90
N LYS A 742 30.39 -0.92 -35.00
CA LYS A 742 31.08 -1.94 -34.20
C LYS A 742 31.00 -1.71 -32.69
N ILE A 743 30.88 -0.46 -32.23
CA ILE A 743 30.70 -0.14 -30.80
C ILE A 743 29.25 -0.41 -30.35
N GLN A 744 28.27 -0.28 -31.24
CA GLN A 744 26.85 -0.43 -30.88
C GLN A 744 26.41 -1.90 -30.80
N GLU A 745 26.98 -2.80 -31.59
CA GLU A 745 26.65 -4.24 -31.56
C GLU A 745 26.80 -4.89 -30.17
N PRO A 746 27.94 -4.79 -29.45
CA PRO A 746 28.06 -5.38 -28.13
C PRO A 746 27.12 -4.70 -27.11
N LYS A 747 26.94 -3.38 -27.20
CA LYS A 747 26.02 -2.62 -26.34
C LYS A 747 24.58 -3.09 -26.49
N LYS A 748 24.15 -3.42 -27.72
CA LYS A 748 22.82 -3.96 -28.00
C LYS A 748 22.59 -5.30 -27.32
N ILE A 749 23.59 -6.20 -27.32
CA ILE A 749 23.47 -7.51 -26.68
C ILE A 749 23.55 -7.38 -25.16
N GLU A 750 24.41 -6.51 -24.64
CA GLU A 750 24.49 -6.21 -23.20
C GLU A 750 23.15 -5.67 -22.66
N LEU A 751 22.47 -4.82 -23.42
CA LEU A 751 21.14 -4.31 -23.05
C LEU A 751 20.04 -5.37 -23.07
N LYS A 752 20.15 -6.42 -23.90
CA LYS A 752 19.20 -7.55 -23.90
C LYS A 752 19.46 -8.56 -22.77
N LEU A 753 20.68 -8.57 -22.24
CA LEU A 753 21.07 -9.43 -21.12
C LEU A 753 20.69 -8.81 -19.77
N ALA A 754 20.65 -7.48 -19.70
CA ALA A 754 20.20 -6.72 -18.53
C ALA A 754 18.67 -6.70 -18.46
#